data_AF-A0A937MRT5-F1
#
_entry.id   AF-A0A937MRT5-F1
#
_cell.length_a   1.000
_cell.length_b   1.000
_cell.length_c   1.000
_cell.angle_alpha   90.00
_cell.angle_beta   90.00
_cell.angle_gamma   90.00
#
_symmetry.space_group_name_H-M   'P 1'
#
loop_
_entity.id
_entity.type
_entity.pdbx_description
1 polymer ?
#
loop_
_entity_poly.entity_id
_entity_poly.type
_entity_poly.pdbx_seq_one_letter_code
_entity_poly.pdbx_strand_id
1 'polypeptide(L)'
;MQSSSKIHHFLNRLQAKWNRVLLIQAAYSVLTVIAGCALATGLFFYFQSPLLSYGWSSLIIILLGWCLHSYSGFSRIDREQAALLTEAKYPELNNSLINAIQLERHLTKPQGGIFSLSFIREQLQRTESEIQKLDPDSVVSGQRFVPARNVFLVTLLALITATTLLPDFKVSSDSQEMAIQKENKEDLQPVENQTAYQIDNLSLTLEFPAYTRLKRQIITQGSFKALPGTEVQISGNSNLPVERAELVVNNRDHFVMTVNDFKNLNGSFMLREKGHYQFRVKPPDEEKVLLKEKYSIELDQDKSPQVILFPANPKPVYYETDRVQIFYEAHDDFGIRKIDLIAQVNDTTLTKSVKSFKHSEKDSTGSYTWNLSLEKLQPGDEVQYFLEIKDNDNVTGPNTGQSEIYSFIVFDSRKEQENLVRLQEELSEKMIALLANGLVEGEILKTSTTDPLYGKKILASHADALIDIIGLAQRIKDQAKDFDNFPRPYLTLLTSIITGLTAIREDQIDTLNKIQGTIMKPTPVSFNLGSVEILNARMVTHLEQDILYLIKMTNRQKMDQVMDLEDQLSQLTEALREEFENIRDKKSPLTSKQVNSKLNEIQQTLQKMMDKLSRQNQSAPDEFLNSKAYKSMNLEETLASLEKIKDLANQGKIDEALEQLKKVAEDLRELANQLDQSNSSMDSLVDNQVMEQINESVAKLESLEKKQKEIIEKTSEINQKLRAKQARQFEFLIKNFFDELKKDVTAIQNLLEENSKYLDEHKAMTKMRELMQEETRIRQKIKSLSQKTIDSSLSEDLGDNFKALNEARKQLSTTVIEQDNLRTRGFQNFKENLPQIKKRYETLRELTELNELNEFNALFKNTYPEIFRWQGSMRSTRNQREDIGDRLNQDLREVTRLNAEISKKLGSLKRSIERDSQSLLTDKEKTQLDQLSRQEQEMSQQAEAMKDSFIKMNQENPLVPPTLSRNMGDAQRNLKNAQDRLQTQQVQRGIDSENRAMKSLQDTRKQLNEIKNSGTQMSNQGKRETPLRLGTGSRRDSRRGGSVRMQKEKVLLPSEDQYKVPSAFREDILDAMKKQTPKDYERLVNEYYKELVQ
;
A
#
# COMPACT_ATOMS: atom_id res chain seq x y z
N MET A 1 29.61 29.70 41.34
CA MET A 1 30.45 28.83 40.48
C MET A 1 30.34 27.34 40.82
N GLN A 2 30.04 26.94 42.07
CA GLN A 2 29.88 25.52 42.44
C GLN A 2 28.70 24.79 41.75
N SER A 3 27.55 25.45 41.51
CA SER A 3 26.36 24.76 40.94
C SER A 3 26.53 24.24 39.51
N SER A 4 27.27 24.94 38.65
CA SER A 4 27.55 24.47 37.29
C SER A 4 28.40 23.19 37.29
N SER A 5 29.28 23.01 38.29
CA SER A 5 30.21 21.88 38.37
C SER A 5 29.49 20.53 38.49
N LYS A 6 28.35 20.46 39.18
CA LYS A 6 27.61 19.20 39.37
C LYS A 6 26.81 18.80 38.13
N ILE A 7 26.18 19.76 37.46
CA ILE A 7 25.51 19.55 36.15
C ILE A 7 26.53 19.02 35.14
N HIS A 8 27.70 19.65 35.09
CA HIS A 8 28.83 19.20 34.27
C HIS A 8 29.29 17.78 34.60
N HIS A 9 29.42 17.45 35.89
CA HIS A 9 29.83 16.12 36.33
C HIS A 9 28.81 15.03 35.92
N PHE A 10 27.51 15.31 36.07
CA PHE A 10 26.44 14.41 35.65
C PHE A 10 26.50 14.12 34.14
N LEU A 11 26.58 15.17 33.31
CA LEU A 11 26.64 15.04 31.85
C LEU A 11 27.93 14.37 31.38
N ASN A 12 29.07 14.68 31.99
CA ASN A 12 30.34 14.02 31.66
C ASN A 12 30.30 12.52 31.99
N ARG A 13 29.63 12.11 33.08
CA ARG A 13 29.44 10.70 33.43
C ARG A 13 28.53 9.99 32.42
N LEU A 14 27.48 10.67 31.97
CA LEU A 14 26.58 10.17 30.93
C LEU A 14 27.27 10.02 29.57
N GLN A 15 28.09 11.00 29.17
CA GLN A 15 28.94 10.93 27.99
C GLN A 15 29.96 9.80 28.08
N ALA A 16 30.60 9.60 29.24
CA ALA A 16 31.53 8.50 29.45
C ALA A 16 30.84 7.14 29.29
N LYS A 17 29.61 6.99 29.80
CA LYS A 17 28.81 5.78 29.64
C LYS A 17 28.38 5.55 28.20
N TRP A 18 27.91 6.60 27.51
CA TRP A 18 27.60 6.55 26.09
C TRP A 18 28.81 6.10 25.26
N ASN A 19 29.98 6.68 25.53
CA ASN A 19 31.22 6.32 24.86
C ASN A 19 31.62 4.86 25.12
N ARG A 20 31.38 4.33 26.33
CA ARG A 20 31.60 2.90 26.63
C ARG A 20 30.66 2.00 25.82
N VAL A 21 29.37 2.33 25.74
CA VAL A 21 28.39 1.56 24.94
C VAL A 21 28.75 1.61 23.45
N LEU A 22 29.16 2.78 22.97
CA LEU A 22 29.60 2.97 21.58
C LEU A 22 30.88 2.20 21.28
N LEU A 23 31.85 2.15 22.22
CA LEU A 23 33.04 1.32 22.10
C LEU A 23 32.70 -0.18 22.04
N ILE A 24 31.77 -0.65 22.87
CA ILE A 24 31.33 -2.05 22.86
C ILE A 24 30.61 -2.39 21.54
N GLN A 25 29.74 -1.50 21.06
CA GLN A 25 29.08 -1.66 19.77
C GLN A 25 30.10 -1.68 18.62
N ALA A 26 31.07 -0.76 18.62
CA ALA A 26 32.15 -0.73 17.64
C ALA A 26 32.98 -2.02 17.68
N ALA A 27 33.29 -2.54 18.88
CA ALA A 27 34.00 -3.81 19.03
C ALA A 27 33.23 -4.98 18.41
N TYR A 28 31.92 -5.11 18.65
CA TYR A 28 31.10 -6.15 18.01
C TYR A 28 31.01 -5.98 16.49
N SER A 29 30.90 -4.74 15.99
CA SER A 29 30.91 -4.48 14.55
C SER A 29 32.24 -4.87 13.91
N VAL A 30 33.39 -4.55 14.54
CA VAL A 30 34.71 -4.96 14.07
C VAL A 30 34.85 -6.49 14.10
N LEU A 31 34.43 -7.14 15.19
CA LEU A 31 34.45 -8.61 15.29
C LEU A 31 33.55 -9.29 14.24
N THR A 32 32.41 -8.70 13.92
CA THR A 32 31.51 -9.18 12.85
C THR A 32 32.19 -9.09 11.48
N VAL A 33 32.90 -7.99 11.20
CA VAL A 33 33.66 -7.83 9.96
C VAL A 33 34.79 -8.85 9.89
N ILE A 34 35.52 -9.07 10.98
CA ILE A 34 36.59 -10.08 11.03
C ILE A 34 36.03 -11.48 10.77
N ALA A 35 34.96 -11.87 11.47
CA ALA A 35 34.31 -13.17 11.32
C ALA A 35 33.72 -13.35 9.92
N GLY A 36 33.06 -12.32 9.39
CA GLY A 36 32.46 -12.33 8.05
C GLY A 36 33.51 -12.37 6.92
N CYS A 37 34.64 -11.67 7.07
CA CYS A 37 35.77 -11.77 6.14
C CYS A 37 36.42 -13.16 6.18
N ALA A 38 36.58 -13.75 7.38
CA ALA A 38 37.06 -15.12 7.53
C ALA A 38 36.11 -16.13 6.87
N LEU A 39 34.80 -15.92 7.01
CA LEU A 39 33.77 -16.75 6.38
C LEU A 39 33.80 -16.60 4.84
N ALA A 40 33.87 -15.37 4.34
CA ALA A 40 33.91 -15.08 2.91
C ALA A 40 35.18 -15.61 2.25
N THR A 41 36.33 -15.55 2.93
CA THR A 41 37.60 -16.11 2.44
C THR A 41 37.59 -17.64 2.50
N GLY A 42 37.08 -18.25 3.58
CA GLY A 42 36.92 -19.70 3.67
C GLY A 42 36.04 -20.26 2.55
N LEU A 43 34.88 -19.64 2.29
CA LEU A 43 34.00 -20.05 1.19
C LEU A 43 34.61 -19.80 -0.19
N PHE A 44 35.39 -18.72 -0.35
CA PHE A 44 36.09 -18.42 -1.59
C PHE A 44 37.05 -19.54 -2.00
N PHE A 45 37.83 -20.06 -1.04
CA PHE A 45 38.78 -21.15 -1.28
C PHE A 45 38.13 -22.54 -1.30
N TYR A 46 36.99 -22.72 -0.62
CA TYR A 46 36.27 -24.00 -0.60
C TYR A 46 35.61 -24.33 -1.95
N PHE A 47 34.99 -23.35 -2.61
CA PHE A 47 34.31 -23.61 -3.90
C PHE A 47 35.28 -23.52 -5.08
N GLN A 48 35.54 -24.65 -5.76
CA GLN A 48 36.37 -24.69 -6.97
C GLN A 48 35.75 -23.95 -8.18
N SER A 49 34.44 -23.75 -8.21
CA SER A 49 33.77 -23.06 -9.31
C SER A 49 33.85 -21.53 -9.14
N PRO A 50 34.26 -20.75 -10.16
CA PRO A 50 34.35 -19.30 -10.07
C PRO A 50 33.01 -18.64 -9.70
N LEU A 51 31.89 -19.12 -10.26
CA LEU A 51 30.56 -18.55 -10.03
C LEU A 51 30.12 -18.66 -8.56
N LEU A 52 30.33 -19.82 -7.90
CA LEU A 52 29.97 -19.98 -6.50
C LEU A 52 30.97 -19.29 -5.57
N SER A 53 32.26 -19.34 -5.90
CA SER A 53 33.32 -18.68 -5.12
C SER A 53 33.13 -17.16 -5.07
N TYR A 54 33.04 -16.50 -6.24
CA TYR A 54 32.81 -15.05 -6.27
C TYR A 54 31.38 -14.67 -5.84
N GLY A 55 30.38 -15.51 -6.14
CA GLY A 55 28.98 -15.27 -5.81
C GLY A 55 28.71 -15.22 -4.31
N TRP A 56 29.12 -16.25 -3.56
CA TRP A 56 28.89 -16.29 -2.11
C TRP A 56 29.73 -15.26 -1.36
N SER A 57 31.00 -15.07 -1.74
CA SER A 57 31.87 -14.06 -1.11
C SER A 57 31.39 -12.63 -1.36
N SER A 58 30.90 -12.31 -2.57
CA SER A 58 30.32 -10.98 -2.85
C SER A 58 29.01 -10.74 -2.08
N LEU A 59 28.14 -11.74 -1.98
CA LEU A 59 26.89 -11.66 -1.23
C LEU A 59 27.13 -11.41 0.28
N ILE A 60 28.15 -12.05 0.87
CA ILE A 60 28.55 -11.82 2.27
C ILE A 60 29.11 -10.41 2.47
N ILE A 61 29.93 -9.91 1.54
CA ILE A 61 30.46 -8.54 1.60
C ILE A 61 29.33 -7.50 1.47
N ILE A 62 28.34 -7.74 0.61
CA ILE A 62 27.16 -6.88 0.45
C ILE A 62 26.31 -6.90 1.72
N LEU A 63 26.05 -8.07 2.31
CA LEU A 63 25.31 -8.19 3.57
C LEU A 63 26.04 -7.51 4.74
N LEU A 64 27.37 -7.65 4.81
CA LEU A 64 28.21 -6.92 5.77
C LEU A 64 28.11 -5.41 5.57
N GLY A 65 28.17 -4.93 4.33
CA GLY A 65 28.03 -3.51 4.00
C GLY A 65 26.66 -2.95 4.36
N TRP A 66 25.59 -3.69 4.08
CA TRP A 66 24.22 -3.32 4.45
C TRP A 66 24.01 -3.30 5.96
N CYS A 67 24.55 -4.30 6.66
CA CYS A 67 24.51 -4.38 8.12
C CYS A 67 25.26 -3.21 8.77
N LEU A 68 26.46 -2.87 8.28
CA LEU A 68 27.23 -1.72 8.78
C LEU A 68 26.53 -0.37 8.51
N HIS A 69 25.84 -0.23 7.38
CA HIS A 69 25.07 0.99 7.07
C HIS A 69 23.85 1.15 7.99
N SER A 70 23.12 0.06 8.25
CA SER A 70 21.91 0.09 9.10
C SER A 70 22.21 0.45 10.57
N TYR A 71 23.46 0.28 11.02
CA TYR A 71 23.91 0.60 12.39
C TYR A 71 24.78 1.86 12.51
N SER A 72 24.78 2.77 11.52
CA SER A 72 25.66 3.95 11.46
C SER A 72 25.27 5.09 12.43
N GLY A 73 25.21 4.79 13.72
CA GLY A 73 25.05 5.74 14.83
C GLY A 73 26.32 5.92 15.66
N PHE A 74 27.49 6.05 15.02
CA PHE A 74 28.79 6.20 15.71
C PHE A 74 29.15 7.66 16.05
N SER A 75 28.18 8.45 16.51
CA SER A 75 28.45 9.82 16.96
C SER A 75 28.70 9.88 18.47
N ARG A 76 29.79 10.55 18.87
CA ARG A 76 29.95 11.02 20.24
C ARG A 76 28.87 12.08 20.49
N ILE A 77 28.21 12.01 21.63
CA ILE A 77 27.24 13.03 22.04
C ILE A 77 27.96 14.19 22.72
N ASP A 78 27.60 15.42 22.35
CA ASP A 78 28.02 16.61 23.08
C ASP A 78 27.20 16.81 24.36
N ARG A 79 27.44 17.89 25.12
CA ARG A 79 26.78 18.09 26.42
C ARG A 79 25.31 18.45 26.28
N GLU A 80 24.94 19.13 25.20
CA GLU A 80 23.55 19.49 24.90
C GLU A 80 22.75 18.24 24.51
N GLN A 81 23.32 17.38 23.67
CA GLN A 81 22.73 16.10 23.31
C GLN A 81 22.61 15.16 24.53
N ALA A 82 23.59 15.18 25.44
CA ALA A 82 23.50 14.44 26.70
C ALA A 82 22.36 14.96 27.61
N ALA A 83 22.12 16.27 27.64
CA ALA A 83 20.98 16.86 28.33
C ALA A 83 19.65 16.45 27.71
N LEU A 84 19.52 16.58 26.39
CA LEU A 84 18.33 16.19 25.65
C LEU A 84 18.01 14.70 25.81
N LEU A 85 19.03 13.82 25.81
CA LEU A 85 18.86 12.39 26.08
C LEU A 85 18.37 12.11 27.50
N THR A 86 18.82 12.92 28.47
CA THR A 86 18.37 12.81 29.85
C THR A 86 16.92 13.26 29.99
N GLU A 87 16.54 14.37 29.37
CA GLU A 87 15.19 14.92 29.39
C GLU A 87 14.19 14.09 28.59
N ALA A 88 14.63 13.43 27.52
CA ALA A 88 13.82 12.44 26.80
C ALA A 88 13.46 11.23 27.66
N LYS A 89 14.34 10.83 28.59
CA LYS A 89 14.06 9.74 29.53
C LYS A 89 13.30 10.22 30.78
N TYR A 90 13.60 11.44 31.22
CA TYR A 90 12.99 12.06 32.39
C TYR A 90 12.27 13.35 31.96
N PRO A 91 11.05 13.24 31.37
CA PRO A 91 10.30 14.40 30.89
C PRO A 91 9.97 15.41 32.00
N GLU A 92 9.97 14.94 33.26
CA GLU A 92 9.77 15.74 34.47
C GLU A 92 10.77 16.89 34.63
N LEU A 93 11.95 16.80 34.01
CA LEU A 93 12.93 17.89 33.99
C LEU A 93 12.45 19.10 33.17
N ASN A 94 11.44 18.95 32.30
CA ASN A 94 10.83 20.05 31.54
C ASN A 94 11.84 21.02 30.90
N ASN A 95 12.83 20.48 30.18
CA ASN A 95 13.92 21.22 29.54
C ASN A 95 14.83 22.02 30.50
N SER A 96 14.79 21.76 31.81
CA SER A 96 15.58 22.50 32.81
C SER A 96 17.09 22.31 32.61
N LEU A 97 17.52 21.10 32.23
CA LEU A 97 18.91 20.70 32.06
C LEU A 97 19.53 21.22 30.77
N ILE A 98 18.80 21.19 29.65
CA ILE A 98 19.28 21.81 28.40
C ILE A 98 19.37 23.33 28.53
N ASN A 99 18.36 23.96 29.15
CA ASN A 99 18.33 25.39 29.40
C ASN A 99 19.48 25.83 30.31
N ALA A 100 19.78 25.06 31.36
CA ALA A 100 20.93 25.30 32.23
C ALA A 100 22.26 25.38 31.46
N ILE A 101 22.52 24.44 30.54
CA ILE A 101 23.76 24.41 29.74
C ILE A 101 23.85 25.61 28.79
N GLN A 102 22.74 25.93 28.12
CA GLN A 102 22.69 27.02 27.15
C GLN A 102 22.86 28.38 27.85
N LEU A 103 22.16 28.58 28.97
CA LEU A 103 22.22 29.81 29.76
C LEU A 103 23.57 30.00 30.46
N GLU A 104 24.26 28.92 30.83
CA GLU A 104 25.58 29.01 31.45
C GLU A 104 26.64 29.66 30.54
N ARG A 105 26.54 29.49 29.22
CA ARG A 105 27.45 30.13 28.26
C ARG A 105 27.42 31.66 28.35
N HIS A 106 26.30 32.22 28.81
CA HIS A 106 26.14 33.66 29.03
C HIS A 106 26.78 34.15 30.34
N LEU A 107 27.17 33.25 31.26
CA LEU A 107 27.93 33.61 32.47
C LEU A 107 29.42 33.83 32.19
N THR A 108 29.97 33.28 31.09
CA THR A 108 31.41 33.27 30.80
C THR A 108 31.84 34.29 29.73
N LYS A 109 30.92 34.84 28.94
CA LYS A 109 31.19 35.95 27.99
C LYS A 109 30.26 37.14 28.29
N PRO A 110 30.73 38.19 29.00
CA PRO A 110 29.90 39.36 29.29
C PRO A 110 29.91 40.29 28.07
N GLN A 111 29.10 39.99 27.06
CA GLN A 111 28.74 40.95 26.03
C GLN A 111 27.21 40.91 25.81
N GLY A 112 26.51 41.89 26.40
CA GLY A 112 25.17 42.31 26.01
C GLY A 112 24.03 41.28 26.10
N GLY A 113 23.93 40.50 27.18
CA GLY A 113 22.92 39.44 27.32
C GLY A 113 21.56 39.90 27.87
N ILE A 114 20.48 39.43 27.25
CA ILE A 114 19.04 39.67 27.49
C ILE A 114 18.52 39.08 28.83
N PHE A 115 19.36 38.38 29.61
CA PHE A 115 18.93 37.61 30.79
C PHE A 115 19.61 38.09 32.07
N SER A 116 18.82 38.22 33.15
CA SER A 116 19.35 38.57 34.47
C SER A 116 20.27 37.47 35.01
N LEU A 117 21.47 37.86 35.44
CA LEU A 117 22.47 36.95 36.02
C LEU A 117 21.97 36.24 37.29
N SER A 118 21.04 36.84 38.04
CA SER A 118 20.42 36.20 39.21
C SER A 118 19.48 35.06 38.80
N PHE A 119 18.70 35.24 37.73
CA PHE A 119 17.81 34.20 37.20
C PHE A 119 18.58 33.02 36.61
N ILE A 120 19.69 33.27 35.90
CA ILE A 120 20.54 32.19 35.40
C ILE A 120 21.11 31.37 36.56
N ARG A 121 21.57 32.02 37.64
CA ARG A 121 22.10 31.33 38.82
C ARG A 121 21.03 30.51 39.55
N GLU A 122 19.83 31.07 39.71
CA GLU A 122 18.69 30.37 40.32
C GLU A 122 18.25 29.17 39.48
N GLN A 123 18.17 29.30 38.16
CA GLN A 123 17.84 28.20 37.26
C GLN A 123 18.88 27.08 37.32
N LEU A 124 20.17 27.43 37.35
CA LEU A 124 21.26 26.45 37.54
C LEU A 124 21.13 25.72 38.88
N GLN A 125 20.77 26.42 39.96
CA GLN A 125 20.62 25.83 41.29
C GLN A 125 19.41 24.89 41.39
N ARG A 126 18.27 25.25 40.79
CA ARG A 126 17.07 24.38 40.72
C ARG A 126 17.34 23.13 39.91
N THR A 127 17.90 23.29 38.72
CA THR A 127 18.28 22.19 37.84
C THR A 127 19.26 21.23 38.52
N GLU A 128 20.22 21.77 39.29
CA GLU A 128 21.14 20.96 40.09
C GLU A 128 20.42 20.09 41.13
N SER A 129 19.43 20.65 41.82
CA SER A 129 18.63 19.93 42.84
C SER A 129 17.73 18.83 42.26
N GLU A 130 17.26 19.01 41.03
CA GLU A 130 16.44 18.02 40.33
C GLU A 130 17.32 16.86 39.84
N ILE A 131 18.48 17.17 39.26
CA ILE A 131 19.39 16.17 38.70
C ILE A 131 20.04 15.31 39.78
N GLN A 132 20.27 15.84 40.99
CA GLN A 132 20.80 15.05 42.10
C GLN A 132 19.90 13.87 42.51
N LYS A 133 18.61 13.92 42.16
CA LYS A 133 17.65 12.83 42.41
C LYS A 133 17.65 11.76 41.31
N LEU A 134 18.32 12.02 40.19
CA LEU A 134 18.32 11.16 39.01
C LEU A 134 19.55 10.26 38.97
N ASP A 135 19.34 9.02 38.55
CA ASP A 135 20.44 8.10 38.29
C ASP A 135 20.94 8.25 36.84
N PRO A 136 22.16 8.80 36.61
CA PRO A 136 22.72 8.94 35.26
C PRO A 136 22.95 7.59 34.59
N ASP A 137 23.13 6.53 35.39
CA ASP A 137 23.36 5.19 34.86
C ASP A 137 22.10 4.57 34.25
N SER A 138 20.92 5.08 34.58
CA SER A 138 19.70 4.57 33.99
C SER A 138 19.45 5.15 32.58
N VAL A 139 19.93 6.37 32.26
CA VAL A 139 19.59 7.11 31.03
C VAL A 139 20.01 6.36 29.76
N VAL A 140 21.21 5.80 29.77
CA VAL A 140 21.74 5.03 28.65
C VAL A 140 21.62 3.54 28.98
N SER A 141 20.68 2.85 28.32
CA SER A 141 20.50 1.41 28.51
C SER A 141 21.69 0.62 27.95
N GLY A 142 22.16 -0.36 28.72
CA GLY A 142 23.17 -1.32 28.27
C GLY A 142 22.69 -2.23 27.14
N GLN A 143 21.42 -2.19 26.76
CA GLN A 143 20.84 -3.05 25.72
C GLN A 143 21.11 -2.54 24.30
N ARG A 144 21.64 -1.32 24.12
CA ARG A 144 21.87 -0.74 22.78
C ARG A 144 22.87 -1.52 21.92
N PHE A 145 23.81 -2.26 22.53
CA PHE A 145 24.75 -3.10 21.77
C PHE A 145 24.23 -4.52 21.48
N VAL A 146 23.05 -4.91 22.03
CA VAL A 146 22.47 -6.27 21.86
C VAL A 146 22.25 -6.65 20.40
N PRO A 147 21.76 -5.77 19.51
CA PRO A 147 21.65 -6.09 18.09
C PRO A 147 23.01 -6.41 17.45
N ALA A 148 24.02 -5.55 17.69
CA ALA A 148 25.38 -5.77 17.19
C ALA A 148 26.01 -7.06 17.73
N ARG A 149 25.78 -7.37 19.01
CA ARG A 149 26.17 -8.65 19.62
C ARG A 149 25.48 -9.83 18.95
N ASN A 150 24.17 -9.76 18.72
CA ASN A 150 23.42 -10.87 18.13
C ASN A 150 23.87 -11.11 16.68
N VAL A 151 24.13 -10.07 15.89
CA VAL A 151 24.71 -10.19 14.54
C VAL A 151 26.10 -10.82 14.59
N PHE A 152 26.95 -10.40 15.52
CA PHE A 152 28.24 -11.04 15.74
C PHE A 152 28.07 -12.53 16.10
N LEU A 153 27.14 -12.88 17.00
CA LEU A 153 26.90 -14.26 17.38
C LEU A 153 26.37 -15.10 16.22
N VAL A 154 25.50 -14.57 15.37
CA VAL A 154 24.99 -15.27 14.17
C VAL A 154 26.11 -15.48 13.15
N THR A 155 26.92 -14.46 12.88
CA THR A 155 28.07 -14.58 11.94
C THR A 155 29.15 -15.52 12.48
N LEU A 156 29.41 -15.50 13.79
CA LEU A 156 30.29 -16.44 14.46
C LEU A 156 29.73 -17.86 14.42
N LEU A 157 28.43 -18.05 14.66
CA LEU A 157 27.77 -19.36 14.56
C LEU A 157 27.87 -19.89 13.14
N ALA A 158 27.63 -19.04 12.12
CA ALA A 158 27.77 -19.40 10.71
C ALA A 158 29.21 -19.79 10.34
N LEU A 159 30.20 -19.10 10.93
CA LEU A 159 31.61 -19.46 10.75
C LEU A 159 31.93 -20.81 11.41
N ILE A 160 31.43 -21.04 12.64
CA ILE A 160 31.62 -22.30 13.36
C ILE A 160 30.95 -23.45 12.61
N THR A 161 29.69 -23.29 12.18
CA THR A 161 28.98 -24.32 11.42
C THR A 161 29.65 -24.61 10.08
N ALA A 162 30.15 -23.58 9.38
CA ALA A 162 30.96 -23.78 8.18
C ALA A 162 32.24 -24.58 8.49
N THR A 163 32.93 -24.29 9.61
CA THR A 163 34.14 -25.03 10.00
C THR A 163 33.88 -26.47 10.46
N THR A 164 32.68 -26.82 10.93
CA THR A 164 32.35 -28.17 11.45
C THR A 164 31.65 -29.06 10.43
N LEU A 165 30.79 -28.50 9.58
CA LEU A 165 29.99 -29.25 8.61
C LEU A 165 30.68 -29.42 7.26
N LEU A 166 31.60 -28.51 6.89
CA LEU A 166 32.36 -28.58 5.65
C LEU A 166 33.76 -29.15 5.94
N PRO A 167 34.00 -30.46 5.70
CA PRO A 167 35.35 -31.00 5.75
C PRO A 167 36.21 -30.23 4.73
N ASP A 168 37.43 -29.83 5.13
CA ASP A 168 38.37 -28.97 4.37
C ASP A 168 38.15 -27.44 4.44
N PHE A 169 37.19 -26.91 5.20
CA PHE A 169 37.04 -25.45 5.42
C PHE A 169 38.18 -24.85 6.30
N LYS A 170 38.98 -25.70 6.97
CA LYS A 170 40.16 -25.28 7.73
C LYS A 170 41.35 -25.02 6.82
N VAL A 171 41.88 -23.79 6.87
CA VAL A 171 43.28 -23.53 6.50
C VAL A 171 44.16 -24.35 7.44
N SER A 172 44.85 -25.35 6.88
CA SER A 172 45.66 -26.32 7.62
C SER A 172 46.85 -25.66 8.32
N SER A 173 46.88 -25.72 9.66
CA SER A 173 48.11 -26.05 10.39
C SER A 173 47.93 -27.44 10.98
N ASP A 174 48.78 -28.36 10.53
CA ASP A 174 48.79 -29.79 10.82
C ASP A 174 48.62 -30.14 12.31
N SER A 175 47.87 -31.19 12.58
CA SER A 175 48.38 -32.37 13.32
C SER A 175 47.37 -33.52 13.29
N GLN A 176 47.94 -34.71 13.07
CA GLN A 176 47.35 -36.03 12.95
C GLN A 176 46.79 -36.57 14.26
N GLU A 177 45.84 -37.52 14.16
CA GLU A 177 45.83 -38.88 14.77
C GLU A 177 44.37 -39.37 14.89
N MET A 178 43.95 -40.33 14.07
CA MET A 178 44.05 -41.80 14.22
C MET A 178 42.91 -42.42 15.04
N ALA A 179 42.34 -43.45 14.42
CA ALA A 179 41.23 -44.30 14.81
C ALA A 179 41.43 -45.04 16.15
N ILE A 180 40.33 -45.59 16.70
CA ILE A 180 40.11 -47.04 16.85
C ILE A 180 38.84 -47.28 17.71
N GLN A 181 37.90 -48.06 17.15
CA GLN A 181 36.90 -48.82 17.90
C GLN A 181 37.57 -49.97 18.65
N LYS A 182 37.18 -50.25 19.90
CA LYS A 182 37.27 -51.63 20.42
C LYS A 182 36.35 -51.91 21.60
N GLU A 183 35.62 -53.00 21.40
CA GLU A 183 35.00 -53.99 22.29
C GLU A 183 35.54 -54.14 23.72
N ASN A 184 34.64 -54.64 24.58
CA ASN A 184 34.75 -55.81 25.48
C ASN A 184 33.94 -55.53 26.75
N LYS A 185 33.29 -56.46 27.46
CA LYS A 185 33.04 -57.90 27.32
C LYS A 185 32.09 -58.24 28.48
N GLU A 186 31.36 -59.32 28.27
CA GLU A 186 30.62 -60.11 29.25
C GLU A 186 31.44 -60.49 30.49
N ASP A 187 30.73 -60.74 31.59
CA ASP A 187 31.14 -61.71 32.60
C ASP A 187 30.02 -62.76 32.74
N LEU A 188 30.41 -64.02 32.55
CA LEU A 188 29.59 -65.23 32.63
C LEU A 188 29.81 -65.92 33.98
N GLN A 189 28.82 -66.71 34.44
CA GLN A 189 28.90 -68.11 34.91
C GLN A 189 27.70 -68.46 35.84
N PRO A 190 27.28 -69.73 35.99
CA PRO A 190 26.92 -70.68 34.94
C PRO A 190 25.60 -71.44 35.21
N VAL A 191 25.18 -72.09 34.14
CA VAL A 191 24.12 -73.09 33.89
C VAL A 191 23.87 -74.11 35.01
N GLU A 192 22.59 -74.42 35.23
CA GLU A 192 22.16 -75.78 35.56
C GLU A 192 21.23 -76.30 34.44
N ASN A 193 21.65 -77.41 33.83
CA ASN A 193 21.07 -78.02 32.64
C ASN A 193 19.74 -78.71 32.97
N GLN A 194 18.68 -78.29 32.31
CA GLN A 194 17.51 -79.13 32.01
C GLN A 194 17.25 -79.01 30.52
N THR A 195 17.08 -80.14 29.83
CA THR A 195 16.73 -80.23 28.40
C THR A 195 15.58 -79.29 28.08
N ALA A 196 15.88 -78.17 27.41
CA ALA A 196 14.94 -77.09 27.19
C ALA A 196 14.30 -77.20 25.80
N TYR A 197 12.97 -77.23 25.78
CA TYR A 197 12.19 -76.98 24.57
C TYR A 197 12.56 -75.61 23.99
N GLN A 198 12.80 -75.54 22.68
CA GLN A 198 13.10 -74.33 21.92
C GLN A 198 12.20 -74.26 20.68
N ILE A 199 11.92 -73.05 20.22
CA ILE A 199 11.13 -72.79 19.00
C ILE A 199 12.08 -72.25 17.92
N ASP A 200 12.29 -73.05 16.89
CA ASP A 200 13.09 -72.73 15.72
C ASP A 200 12.22 -72.17 14.59
N ASN A 201 12.82 -71.46 13.63
CA ASN A 201 12.14 -70.90 12.45
C ASN A 201 10.93 -70.01 12.77
N LEU A 202 11.05 -69.17 13.79
CA LEU A 202 10.01 -68.22 14.18
C LEU A 202 9.77 -67.17 13.08
N SER A 203 8.51 -67.01 12.67
CA SER A 203 8.06 -66.02 11.70
C SER A 203 6.75 -65.40 12.14
N LEU A 204 6.72 -64.06 12.18
CA LEU A 204 5.56 -63.25 12.54
C LEU A 204 5.01 -62.54 11.29
N THR A 205 3.70 -62.61 11.08
CA THR A 205 2.98 -61.80 10.10
C THR A 205 2.16 -60.75 10.83
N LEU A 206 2.45 -59.48 10.58
CA LEU A 206 1.75 -58.32 11.13
C LEU A 206 0.69 -57.84 10.14
N GLU A 207 -0.58 -57.87 10.55
CA GLU A 207 -1.71 -57.30 9.81
C GLU A 207 -2.16 -56.00 10.49
N PHE A 208 -1.81 -54.86 9.90
CA PHE A 208 -2.08 -53.54 10.46
C PHE A 208 -3.56 -53.14 10.39
N PRO A 209 -4.04 -52.23 11.28
CA PRO A 209 -5.42 -51.77 11.27
C PRO A 209 -5.86 -51.16 9.93
N ALA A 210 -7.13 -51.38 9.55
CA ALA A 210 -7.66 -50.98 8.26
C ALA A 210 -7.55 -49.46 7.96
N TYR A 211 -7.58 -48.61 8.99
CA TYR A 211 -7.50 -47.15 8.83
C TYR A 211 -6.11 -46.69 8.34
N THR A 212 -5.05 -47.45 8.65
CA THR A 212 -3.66 -47.14 8.26
C THR A 212 -3.35 -47.47 6.80
N ARG A 213 -4.12 -48.40 6.20
CA ARG A 213 -3.92 -48.95 4.84
C ARG A 213 -2.51 -49.50 4.57
N LEU A 214 -1.77 -49.86 5.61
CA LEU A 214 -0.44 -50.47 5.48
C LEU A 214 -0.57 -51.91 4.97
N LYS A 215 0.41 -52.35 4.16
CA LYS A 215 0.47 -53.75 3.70
C LYS A 215 0.96 -54.64 4.83
N ARG A 216 0.48 -55.89 4.88
CA ARG A 216 0.97 -56.89 5.83
C ARG A 216 2.49 -57.05 5.75
N GLN A 217 3.14 -57.23 6.89
CA GLN A 217 4.60 -57.34 7.00
C GLN A 217 4.99 -58.68 7.63
N ILE A 218 6.02 -59.34 7.09
CA ILE A 218 6.53 -60.61 7.63
C ILE A 218 7.90 -60.33 8.25
N ILE A 219 8.09 -60.76 9.51
CA ILE A 219 9.29 -60.55 10.30
C ILE A 219 9.77 -61.90 10.84
N THR A 220 11.04 -62.22 10.69
CA THR A 220 11.64 -63.48 11.17
C THR A 220 12.34 -63.36 12.53
N GLN A 221 12.33 -62.18 13.12
CA GLN A 221 12.82 -61.91 14.47
C GLN A 221 11.66 -61.99 15.47
N GLY A 222 11.88 -62.60 16.63
CA GLY A 222 10.80 -62.82 17.60
C GLY A 222 10.24 -61.54 18.24
N SER A 223 11.05 -60.50 18.41
CA SER A 223 10.61 -59.20 18.95
C SER A 223 10.16 -58.26 17.84
N PHE A 224 9.09 -57.50 18.05
CA PHE A 224 8.52 -56.61 17.03
C PHE A 224 7.93 -55.31 17.61
N LYS A 225 7.73 -54.33 16.72
CA LYS A 225 7.11 -53.04 17.00
C LYS A 225 5.98 -52.78 16.01
N ALA A 226 4.79 -52.41 16.50
CA ALA A 226 3.63 -52.16 15.64
C ALA A 226 2.58 -51.24 16.31
N LEU A 227 1.62 -50.76 15.53
CA LEU A 227 0.52 -49.91 16.00
C LEU A 227 -0.50 -50.72 16.83
N PRO A 228 -1.14 -50.12 17.85
CA PRO A 228 -2.27 -50.72 18.54
C PRO A 228 -3.36 -51.20 17.57
N GLY A 229 -3.94 -52.39 17.82
CA GLY A 229 -4.93 -53.02 16.94
C GLY A 229 -4.34 -53.87 15.81
N THR A 230 -3.02 -53.96 15.67
CA THR A 230 -2.35 -54.87 14.72
C THR A 230 -2.59 -56.33 15.14
N GLU A 231 -3.04 -57.17 14.21
CA GLU A 231 -3.13 -58.62 14.43
C GLU A 231 -1.78 -59.28 14.12
N VAL A 232 -1.26 -60.03 15.07
CA VAL A 232 0.05 -60.66 15.01
C VAL A 232 -0.14 -62.17 14.89
N GLN A 233 0.16 -62.72 13.72
CA GLN A 233 0.13 -64.16 13.46
C GLN A 233 1.54 -64.72 13.60
N ILE A 234 1.73 -65.68 14.50
CA ILE A 234 3.01 -66.28 14.85
C ILE A 234 3.04 -67.72 14.36
N SER A 235 4.12 -68.07 13.66
CA SER A 235 4.42 -69.42 13.19
C SER A 235 5.83 -69.82 13.62
N GLY A 236 6.04 -71.08 14.02
CA GLY A 236 7.36 -71.59 14.40
C GLY A 236 7.36 -73.09 14.65
N ASN A 237 8.54 -73.69 14.81
CA ASN A 237 8.71 -75.13 14.90
C ASN A 237 9.37 -75.51 16.24
N SER A 238 8.75 -76.40 17.02
CA SER A 238 9.40 -76.90 18.24
C SER A 238 10.48 -77.93 17.92
N ASN A 239 11.63 -77.82 18.59
CA ASN A 239 12.74 -78.78 18.49
C ASN A 239 12.38 -80.20 18.98
N LEU A 240 11.36 -80.33 19.85
CA LEU A 240 10.85 -81.58 20.44
C LEU A 240 9.34 -81.73 20.21
N PRO A 241 8.76 -82.96 20.26
CA PRO A 241 7.32 -83.16 20.08
C PRO A 241 6.46 -82.50 21.19
N VAL A 242 5.41 -81.77 20.79
CA VAL A 242 4.49 -81.03 21.67
C VAL A 242 3.05 -81.41 21.35
N GLU A 243 2.22 -81.67 22.38
CA GLU A 243 0.79 -81.99 22.23
C GLU A 243 -0.07 -80.72 22.14
N ARG A 244 0.27 -79.67 22.92
CA ARG A 244 -0.42 -78.37 22.93
C ARG A 244 0.56 -77.24 23.18
N ALA A 245 0.32 -76.07 22.56
CA ALA A 245 1.09 -74.86 22.82
C ALA A 245 0.15 -73.67 23.09
N GLU A 246 0.60 -72.75 23.95
CA GLU A 246 -0.08 -71.52 24.33
C GLU A 246 0.92 -70.36 24.23
N LEU A 247 0.51 -69.23 23.64
CA LEU A 247 1.21 -67.96 23.72
C LEU A 247 0.79 -67.26 25.01
N VAL A 248 1.76 -66.88 25.82
CA VAL A 248 1.55 -66.14 27.06
C VAL A 248 2.04 -64.71 26.86
N VAL A 249 1.12 -63.75 26.83
CA VAL A 249 1.44 -62.31 26.69
C VAL A 249 1.35 -61.64 28.05
N ASN A 250 2.38 -60.87 28.42
CA ASN A 250 2.48 -60.11 29.67
C ASN A 250 2.22 -60.92 30.95
N ASN A 251 2.45 -62.24 30.90
CA ASN A 251 2.20 -63.19 31.99
C ASN A 251 0.74 -63.24 32.47
N ARG A 252 -0.22 -62.75 31.69
CA ARG A 252 -1.64 -62.68 32.05
C ARG A 252 -2.54 -63.28 30.98
N ASP A 253 -2.30 -62.93 29.72
CA ASP A 253 -3.15 -63.34 28.62
C ASP A 253 -2.59 -64.62 27.99
N HIS A 254 -3.46 -65.59 27.77
CA HIS A 254 -3.11 -66.91 27.24
C HIS A 254 -3.88 -67.18 25.94
N PHE A 255 -3.17 -67.32 24.82
CA PHE A 255 -3.74 -67.60 23.50
C PHE A 255 -3.35 -69.00 23.07
N VAL A 256 -4.34 -69.86 22.78
CA VAL A 256 -4.09 -71.24 22.36
C VAL A 256 -3.49 -71.24 20.95
N MET A 257 -2.44 -72.01 20.74
CA MET A 257 -1.84 -72.25 19.42
C MET A 257 -2.33 -73.58 18.85
N THR A 258 -2.44 -73.61 17.52
CA THR A 258 -2.63 -74.84 16.75
C THR A 258 -1.30 -75.55 16.55
N VAL A 259 -1.25 -76.85 16.82
CA VAL A 259 -0.05 -77.69 16.69
C VAL A 259 -0.27 -78.74 15.60
N ASN A 260 0.51 -78.66 14.53
CA ASN A 260 0.47 -79.60 13.41
C ASN A 260 1.72 -80.49 13.42
N ASP A 261 1.56 -81.78 13.10
CA ASP A 261 2.64 -82.78 13.05
C ASP A 261 3.49 -82.86 14.33
N PHE A 262 2.87 -82.58 15.48
CA PHE A 262 3.50 -82.52 16.81
C PHE A 262 4.68 -81.52 16.93
N LYS A 263 4.92 -80.67 15.92
CA LYS A 263 6.09 -79.75 15.90
C LYS A 263 5.80 -78.34 15.37
N ASN A 264 4.90 -78.17 14.41
CA ASN A 264 4.62 -76.86 13.82
C ASN A 264 3.56 -76.13 14.66
N LEU A 265 3.85 -74.91 15.10
CA LEU A 265 3.00 -74.11 15.99
C LEU A 265 2.52 -72.87 15.25
N ASN A 266 1.20 -72.65 15.20
CA ASN A 266 0.60 -71.42 14.66
C ASN A 266 -0.39 -70.82 15.66
N GLY A 267 -0.25 -69.53 15.96
CA GLY A 267 -1.18 -68.79 16.84
C GLY A 267 -1.32 -67.34 16.41
N SER A 268 -2.35 -66.65 16.88
CA SER A 268 -2.51 -65.21 16.66
C SER A 268 -3.03 -64.49 17.91
N PHE A 269 -2.69 -63.22 18.03
CA PHE A 269 -3.27 -62.31 19.03
C PHE A 269 -3.31 -60.88 18.51
N MET A 270 -4.13 -60.04 19.13
CA MET A 270 -4.26 -58.62 18.78
C MET A 270 -3.43 -57.76 19.73
N LEU A 271 -2.59 -56.89 19.16
CA LEU A 271 -1.73 -56.00 19.91
C LEU A 271 -2.54 -54.88 20.58
N ARG A 272 -2.44 -54.75 21.91
CA ARG A 272 -3.15 -53.71 22.68
C ARG A 272 -2.24 -52.85 23.53
N GLU A 273 -1.24 -53.47 24.15
CA GLU A 273 -0.32 -52.83 25.08
C GLU A 273 1.12 -53.33 24.84
N LYS A 274 2.10 -52.53 25.27
CA LYS A 274 3.52 -52.89 25.24
C LYS A 274 3.83 -54.02 26.23
N GLY A 275 4.88 -54.79 25.98
CA GLY A 275 5.37 -55.78 26.94
C GLY A 275 6.15 -56.92 26.31
N HIS A 276 5.78 -58.18 26.58
CA HIS A 276 6.49 -59.35 26.07
C HIS A 276 5.57 -60.56 25.90
N TYR A 277 5.94 -61.48 25.01
CA TYR A 277 5.30 -62.79 24.90
C TYR A 277 6.29 -63.94 25.07
N GLN A 278 5.77 -65.08 25.52
CA GLN A 278 6.48 -66.33 25.74
C GLN A 278 5.65 -67.51 25.26
N PHE A 279 6.31 -68.63 24.98
CA PHE A 279 5.63 -69.87 24.64
C PHE A 279 5.48 -70.75 25.88
N ARG A 280 4.31 -71.35 26.06
CA ARG A 280 4.06 -72.41 27.04
C ARG A 280 3.66 -73.67 26.28
N VAL A 281 4.46 -74.72 26.38
CA VAL A 281 4.27 -75.98 25.65
C VAL A 281 3.89 -77.10 26.61
N LYS A 282 3.05 -78.03 26.17
CA LYS A 282 2.69 -79.24 26.90
C LYS A 282 3.25 -80.46 26.17
N PRO A 283 4.26 -81.15 26.75
CA PRO A 283 4.74 -82.43 26.26
C PRO A 283 3.67 -83.54 26.40
N PRO A 284 3.80 -84.67 25.69
CA PRO A 284 2.84 -85.78 25.77
C PRO A 284 2.71 -86.43 27.16
N ASP A 285 3.78 -86.42 27.97
CA ASP A 285 3.86 -87.16 29.25
C ASP A 285 4.34 -86.30 30.44
N GLU A 286 4.35 -84.96 30.28
CA GLU A 286 4.82 -84.02 31.32
C GLU A 286 3.84 -82.86 31.53
N GLU A 287 4.02 -82.14 32.65
CA GLU A 287 3.29 -80.90 32.92
C GLU A 287 3.68 -79.77 31.94
N LYS A 288 2.84 -78.73 31.86
CA LYS A 288 3.08 -77.58 30.98
C LYS A 288 4.39 -76.88 31.34
N VAL A 289 5.27 -76.69 30.36
CA VAL A 289 6.55 -75.98 30.51
C VAL A 289 6.45 -74.59 29.88
N LEU A 290 6.76 -73.54 30.64
CA LEU A 290 6.91 -72.18 30.13
C LEU A 290 8.35 -71.98 29.65
N LEU A 291 8.55 -71.60 28.40
CA LEU A 291 9.88 -71.39 27.83
C LEU A 291 10.53 -70.13 28.42
N LYS A 292 11.85 -70.18 28.64
CA LYS A 292 12.61 -69.08 29.26
C LYS A 292 12.75 -67.86 28.33
N GLU A 293 12.72 -68.07 27.03
CA GLU A 293 12.88 -67.00 26.05
C GLU A 293 11.68 -66.04 26.07
N LYS A 294 11.98 -64.74 26.04
CA LYS A 294 11.01 -63.65 26.09
C LYS A 294 11.21 -62.78 24.86
N TYR A 295 10.14 -62.57 24.12
CA TYR A 295 10.13 -61.72 22.95
C TYR A 295 9.44 -60.41 23.26
N SER A 296 10.09 -59.29 22.95
CA SER A 296 9.61 -57.94 23.29
C SER A 296 8.53 -57.46 22.32
N ILE A 297 7.55 -56.74 22.86
CA ILE A 297 6.45 -56.10 22.14
C ILE A 297 6.53 -54.59 22.41
N GLU A 298 6.82 -53.81 21.38
CA GLU A 298 6.80 -52.34 21.43
C GLU A 298 5.61 -51.76 20.64
N LEU A 299 5.07 -50.62 21.11
CA LEU A 299 4.01 -49.90 20.42
C LEU A 299 4.57 -48.73 19.62
N ASP A 300 4.13 -48.59 18.38
CA ASP A 300 4.22 -47.35 17.62
C ASP A 300 3.05 -46.42 17.97
N GLN A 301 3.25 -45.12 17.77
CA GLN A 301 2.24 -44.10 18.06
C GLN A 301 1.82 -43.39 16.76
N ASP A 302 0.50 -43.28 16.59
CA ASP A 302 -0.14 -42.49 15.55
C ASP A 302 0.03 -40.98 15.80
N LYS A 303 0.31 -40.18 14.77
CA LYS A 303 0.55 -38.75 14.95
C LYS A 303 -0.77 -37.98 14.86
N SER A 304 -0.92 -36.97 15.71
CA SER A 304 -2.07 -36.07 15.59
C SER A 304 -1.98 -35.24 14.31
N PRO A 305 -3.12 -35.01 13.64
CA PRO A 305 -3.15 -34.30 12.38
C PRO A 305 -2.81 -32.81 12.60
N GLN A 306 -2.25 -32.13 11.60
CA GLN A 306 -1.86 -30.72 11.66
C GLN A 306 -2.71 -29.84 10.72
N VAL A 307 -3.10 -28.64 11.18
CA VAL A 307 -3.81 -27.64 10.36
C VAL A 307 -3.21 -26.25 10.55
N ILE A 308 -3.05 -25.54 9.43
CA ILE A 308 -2.68 -24.13 9.40
C ILE A 308 -3.85 -23.33 8.84
N LEU A 309 -4.20 -22.24 9.51
CA LEU A 309 -5.28 -21.32 9.15
C LEU A 309 -4.66 -20.02 8.61
N PHE A 310 -5.08 -19.61 7.41
CA PHE A 310 -4.67 -18.36 6.78
C PHE A 310 -5.89 -17.43 6.57
N PRO A 311 -6.05 -16.36 7.36
CA PRO A 311 -7.10 -15.36 7.12
C PRO A 311 -6.72 -14.47 5.92
N ALA A 312 -7.65 -14.24 4.99
CA ALA A 312 -7.37 -13.50 3.75
C ALA A 312 -7.04 -12.01 3.98
N ASN A 313 -7.74 -11.38 4.93
CA ASN A 313 -7.54 -10.00 5.36
C ASN A 313 -8.08 -9.84 6.79
N PRO A 314 -7.32 -10.26 7.81
CA PRO A 314 -7.77 -10.18 9.20
C PRO A 314 -7.91 -8.72 9.62
N LYS A 315 -9.11 -8.33 10.00
CA LYS A 315 -9.39 -7.02 10.62
C LYS A 315 -9.49 -7.20 12.14
N PRO A 316 -9.01 -6.24 12.94
CA PRO A 316 -9.23 -6.27 14.38
C PRO A 316 -10.72 -6.09 14.74
N VAL A 317 -11.50 -5.49 13.83
CA VAL A 317 -12.91 -5.18 14.02
C VAL A 317 -13.71 -5.49 12.76
N TYR A 318 -14.87 -6.16 12.92
CA TYR A 318 -15.80 -6.51 11.83
C TYR A 318 -17.21 -6.02 12.13
N TYR A 319 -17.99 -5.70 11.10
CA TYR A 319 -19.43 -5.46 11.25
C TYR A 319 -20.21 -6.77 11.35
N GLU A 320 -21.39 -6.76 11.95
CA GLU A 320 -22.29 -7.92 12.02
C GLU A 320 -22.64 -8.49 10.64
N THR A 321 -22.60 -7.66 9.60
CA THR A 321 -22.91 -8.03 8.21
C THR A 321 -21.69 -8.54 7.42
N ASP A 322 -20.50 -8.49 8.00
CA ASP A 322 -19.26 -8.83 7.32
C ASP A 322 -19.12 -10.35 7.08
N ARG A 323 -18.19 -10.68 6.17
CA ARG A 323 -17.81 -12.06 5.86
C ARG A 323 -16.31 -12.26 6.08
N VAL A 324 -15.95 -13.30 6.82
CA VAL A 324 -14.57 -13.68 7.10
C VAL A 324 -14.16 -14.80 6.14
N GLN A 325 -13.17 -14.53 5.29
CA GLN A 325 -12.62 -15.51 4.36
C GLN A 325 -11.41 -16.21 4.98
N ILE A 326 -11.50 -17.53 5.12
CA ILE A 326 -10.51 -18.39 5.76
C ILE A 326 -9.97 -19.37 4.72
N PHE A 327 -8.65 -19.48 4.61
CA PHE A 327 -7.98 -20.55 3.88
C PHE A 327 -7.31 -21.50 4.86
N TYR A 328 -7.17 -22.77 4.49
CA TYR A 328 -6.51 -23.74 5.34
C TYR A 328 -5.68 -24.74 4.54
N GLU A 329 -4.67 -25.27 5.22
CA GLU A 329 -3.85 -26.40 4.79
C GLU A 329 -3.78 -27.41 5.94
N ALA A 330 -4.18 -28.65 5.68
CA ALA A 330 -4.21 -29.70 6.67
C ALA A 330 -3.46 -30.94 6.18
N HIS A 331 -2.68 -31.56 7.07
CA HIS A 331 -1.82 -32.71 6.79
C HIS A 331 -1.93 -33.78 7.89
N ASP A 332 -1.96 -35.04 7.48
CA ASP A 332 -1.97 -36.20 8.37
C ASP A 332 -1.28 -37.42 7.73
N ASP A 333 -0.74 -38.32 8.56
CA ASP A 333 0.00 -39.49 8.08
C ASP A 333 -0.90 -40.66 7.60
N PHE A 334 -2.10 -40.84 8.18
CA PHE A 334 -3.05 -41.89 7.78
C PHE A 334 -4.37 -41.37 7.18
N GLY A 335 -4.75 -40.12 7.47
CA GLY A 335 -5.69 -39.29 6.73
C GLY A 335 -6.77 -38.60 7.56
N ILE A 336 -7.15 -37.40 7.11
CA ILE A 336 -8.10 -36.51 7.76
C ILE A 336 -9.54 -36.95 7.47
N ARG A 337 -10.41 -36.88 8.49
CA ARG A 337 -11.84 -37.19 8.40
C ARG A 337 -12.72 -35.95 8.38
N LYS A 338 -12.41 -34.95 9.20
CA LYS A 338 -13.26 -33.75 9.36
C LYS A 338 -12.45 -32.52 9.74
N ILE A 339 -12.91 -31.36 9.28
CA ILE A 339 -12.41 -30.02 9.63
C ILE A 339 -13.60 -29.18 10.09
N ASP A 340 -13.53 -28.65 11.30
CA ASP A 340 -14.53 -27.79 11.93
C ASP A 340 -13.89 -26.44 12.28
N LEU A 341 -14.66 -25.36 12.14
CA LEU A 341 -14.34 -24.04 12.68
C LEU A 341 -14.97 -23.94 14.06
N ILE A 342 -14.14 -23.69 15.06
CA ILE A 342 -14.58 -23.42 16.43
C ILE A 342 -14.42 -21.93 16.67
N ALA A 343 -15.51 -21.28 17.07
CA ALA A 343 -15.52 -19.88 17.43
C ALA A 343 -16.11 -19.71 18.84
N GLN A 344 -15.35 -19.13 19.74
CA GLN A 344 -15.77 -18.75 21.07
C GLN A 344 -16.18 -17.29 21.07
N VAL A 345 -17.45 -17.03 21.34
CA VAL A 345 -18.03 -15.68 21.45
C VAL A 345 -18.33 -15.47 22.92
N ASN A 346 -17.51 -14.67 23.61
CA ASN A 346 -17.54 -14.55 25.07
C ASN A 346 -17.51 -15.96 25.74
N ASP A 347 -18.60 -16.40 26.37
CA ASP A 347 -18.74 -17.73 27.02
C ASP A 347 -19.44 -18.80 26.15
N THR A 348 -19.86 -18.46 24.93
CA THR A 348 -20.61 -19.38 24.05
C THR A 348 -19.72 -19.93 22.95
N THR A 349 -19.68 -21.26 22.78
CA THR A 349 -18.93 -21.91 21.70
C THR A 349 -19.84 -22.19 20.51
N LEU A 350 -19.44 -21.72 19.33
CA LEU A 350 -20.04 -22.01 18.04
C LEU A 350 -19.14 -22.98 17.28
N THR A 351 -19.73 -24.05 16.74
CA THR A 351 -19.02 -25.02 15.90
C THR A 351 -19.63 -25.05 14.52
N LYS A 352 -18.82 -24.87 13.47
CA LYS A 352 -19.25 -24.90 12.06
C LYS A 352 -18.47 -25.95 11.28
N SER A 353 -19.16 -26.80 10.54
CA SER A 353 -18.51 -27.80 9.69
C SER A 353 -17.93 -27.15 8.45
N VAL A 354 -16.60 -27.12 8.34
CA VAL A 354 -15.89 -26.56 7.17
C VAL A 354 -15.82 -27.60 6.06
N LYS A 355 -15.39 -28.82 6.37
CA LYS A 355 -15.31 -29.93 5.39
C LYS A 355 -15.38 -31.29 6.08
N SER A 356 -16.07 -32.24 5.45
CA SER A 356 -16.16 -33.64 5.90
C SER A 356 -15.80 -34.56 4.73
N PHE A 357 -14.89 -35.51 4.95
CA PHE A 357 -14.35 -36.37 3.91
C PHE A 357 -15.02 -37.74 3.93
N LYS A 358 -15.60 -38.15 2.79
CA LYS A 358 -16.18 -39.50 2.63
C LYS A 358 -15.11 -40.59 2.70
N HIS A 359 -13.94 -40.32 2.10
CA HIS A 359 -12.74 -41.17 2.18
C HIS A 359 -11.62 -40.33 2.78
N SER A 360 -10.82 -40.88 3.69
CA SER A 360 -9.73 -40.12 4.32
C SER A 360 -8.68 -39.70 3.30
N GLU A 361 -8.28 -38.43 3.38
CA GLU A 361 -7.27 -37.77 2.54
C GLU A 361 -6.09 -37.36 3.43
N LYS A 362 -4.84 -37.59 2.99
CA LYS A 362 -3.64 -37.24 3.78
C LYS A 362 -3.33 -35.75 3.77
N ASP A 363 -3.62 -35.09 2.66
CA ASP A 363 -3.42 -33.66 2.45
C ASP A 363 -4.73 -33.03 2.00
N SER A 364 -5.14 -31.91 2.60
CA SER A 364 -6.26 -31.12 2.10
C SER A 364 -6.02 -29.62 2.27
N THR A 365 -6.15 -28.91 1.16
CA THR A 365 -6.22 -27.45 1.12
C THR A 365 -7.62 -26.98 0.73
N GLY A 366 -8.07 -25.85 1.27
CA GLY A 366 -9.37 -25.30 0.91
C GLY A 366 -9.63 -23.89 1.43
N SER A 367 -10.83 -23.39 1.13
CA SER A 367 -11.31 -22.10 1.61
C SER A 367 -12.71 -22.21 2.19
N TYR A 368 -13.01 -21.40 3.20
CA TYR A 368 -14.31 -21.29 3.85
C TYR A 368 -14.67 -19.81 4.05
N THR A 369 -15.91 -19.46 3.74
CA THR A 369 -16.44 -18.11 3.96
C THR A 369 -17.40 -18.15 5.13
N TRP A 370 -17.00 -17.56 6.26
CA TRP A 370 -17.86 -17.44 7.43
C TRP A 370 -18.68 -16.15 7.34
N ASN A 371 -20.00 -16.28 7.23
CA ASN A 371 -20.92 -15.14 7.17
C ASN A 371 -21.41 -14.77 8.58
N LEU A 372 -20.96 -13.63 9.10
CA LEU A 372 -21.24 -13.20 10.48
C LEU A 372 -22.72 -12.82 10.67
N SER A 373 -23.41 -12.37 9.62
CA SER A 373 -24.84 -11.98 9.70
C SER A 373 -25.80 -13.11 10.09
N LEU A 374 -25.37 -14.36 9.93
CA LEU A 374 -26.15 -15.53 10.31
C LEU A 374 -25.93 -15.92 11.77
N GLU A 375 -24.90 -15.34 12.40
CA GLU A 375 -24.59 -15.52 13.79
C GLU A 375 -25.29 -14.41 14.58
N LYS A 376 -25.91 -14.75 15.71
CA LYS A 376 -26.62 -13.78 16.58
C LYS A 376 -25.63 -12.94 17.42
N LEU A 377 -24.58 -12.45 16.78
CA LEU A 377 -23.56 -11.61 17.42
C LEU A 377 -24.18 -10.26 17.81
N GLN A 378 -23.70 -9.68 18.89
CA GLN A 378 -24.06 -8.34 19.33
C GLN A 378 -22.88 -7.39 19.14
N PRO A 379 -23.12 -6.08 19.00
CA PRO A 379 -22.05 -5.10 18.92
C PRO A 379 -21.20 -5.15 20.21
N GLY A 380 -19.88 -5.20 20.05
CA GLY A 380 -18.91 -5.30 21.16
C GLY A 380 -18.52 -6.72 21.57
N ASP A 381 -19.11 -7.77 20.98
CA ASP A 381 -18.71 -9.16 21.26
C ASP A 381 -17.26 -9.42 20.84
N GLU A 382 -16.51 -10.13 21.68
CA GLU A 382 -15.19 -10.65 21.35
C GLU A 382 -15.31 -12.07 20.81
N VAL A 383 -14.80 -12.28 19.60
CA VAL A 383 -14.86 -13.57 18.90
C VAL A 383 -13.45 -14.11 18.74
N GLN A 384 -13.16 -15.25 19.36
CA GLN A 384 -11.93 -16.02 19.19
C GLN A 384 -12.21 -17.26 18.34
N TYR A 385 -11.45 -17.52 17.29
CA TYR A 385 -11.72 -18.63 16.38
C TYR A 385 -10.46 -19.38 15.93
N PHE A 386 -10.61 -20.68 15.70
CA PHE A 386 -9.58 -21.58 15.20
C PHE A 386 -10.20 -22.77 14.46
N LEU A 387 -9.39 -23.51 13.69
CA LEU A 387 -9.80 -24.75 13.04
C LEU A 387 -9.41 -25.94 13.90
N GLU A 388 -10.36 -26.86 14.10
CA GLU A 388 -10.14 -28.18 14.69
C GLU A 388 -10.26 -29.24 13.60
N ILE A 389 -9.28 -30.14 13.52
CA ILE A 389 -9.28 -31.26 12.58
C ILE A 389 -9.23 -32.59 13.32
N LYS A 390 -9.85 -33.61 12.72
CA LYS A 390 -9.92 -34.98 13.27
C LYS A 390 -9.44 -35.98 12.23
N ASP A 391 -8.57 -36.90 12.65
CA ASP A 391 -8.06 -37.98 11.81
C ASP A 391 -9.12 -39.09 11.59
N ASN A 392 -8.67 -40.19 10.99
CA ASN A 392 -9.48 -41.37 10.72
C ASN A 392 -9.24 -42.54 11.68
N ASP A 393 -8.52 -42.37 12.79
CA ASP A 393 -8.30 -43.45 13.78
C ASP A 393 -9.63 -43.81 14.46
N ASN A 394 -9.96 -45.10 14.41
CA ASN A 394 -11.14 -45.68 15.03
C ASN A 394 -10.81 -46.79 16.04
N VAL A 395 -9.51 -47.06 16.28
CA VAL A 395 -9.01 -48.06 17.23
C VAL A 395 -8.85 -47.43 18.60
N THR A 396 -8.17 -46.27 18.70
CA THR A 396 -8.01 -45.55 19.98
C THR A 396 -8.95 -44.33 20.11
N GLY A 397 -9.60 -43.97 19.01
CA GLY A 397 -10.46 -42.79 18.86
C GLY A 397 -9.75 -41.72 18.02
N PRO A 398 -10.48 -40.80 17.36
CA PRO A 398 -9.83 -39.89 16.42
C PRO A 398 -8.89 -38.92 17.14
N ASN A 399 -7.64 -38.82 16.70
CA ASN A 399 -6.76 -37.78 17.19
C ASN A 399 -7.20 -36.43 16.64
N THR A 400 -6.99 -35.37 17.43
CA THR A 400 -7.38 -34.01 17.08
C THR A 400 -6.17 -33.10 16.93
N GLY A 401 -6.26 -32.19 15.96
CA GLY A 401 -5.30 -31.12 15.72
C GLY A 401 -5.99 -29.77 15.74
N GLN A 402 -5.29 -28.73 16.21
CA GLN A 402 -5.83 -27.37 16.29
C GLN A 402 -4.89 -26.38 15.59
N SER A 403 -5.47 -25.37 14.94
CA SER A 403 -4.72 -24.25 14.36
C SER A 403 -4.38 -23.19 15.41
N GLU A 404 -3.65 -22.15 14.99
CA GLU A 404 -3.55 -20.90 15.74
C GLU A 404 -4.93 -20.26 15.96
N ILE A 405 -5.06 -19.55 17.08
CA ILE A 405 -6.28 -18.84 17.47
C ILE A 405 -6.18 -17.40 16.99
N TYR A 406 -7.21 -16.93 16.29
CA TYR A 406 -7.38 -15.54 15.87
C TYR A 406 -8.53 -14.90 16.63
N SER A 407 -8.48 -13.58 16.84
CA SER A 407 -9.57 -12.85 17.48
C SER A 407 -9.97 -11.59 16.71
N PHE A 408 -11.24 -11.22 16.84
CA PHE A 408 -11.76 -9.92 16.41
C PHE A 408 -12.90 -9.45 17.32
N ILE A 409 -13.21 -8.17 17.26
CA ILE A 409 -14.32 -7.55 17.98
C ILE A 409 -15.43 -7.16 16.98
N VAL A 410 -16.69 -7.32 17.35
CA VAL A 410 -17.82 -6.82 16.55
C VAL A 410 -17.96 -5.32 16.74
N PHE A 411 -17.99 -4.54 15.65
CA PHE A 411 -18.04 -3.08 15.68
C PHE A 411 -19.29 -2.56 16.41
N ASP A 412 -19.09 -1.76 17.45
CA ASP A 412 -20.16 -1.07 18.15
C ASP A 412 -20.28 0.39 17.68
N SER A 413 -21.15 0.59 16.68
CA SER A 413 -21.41 1.91 16.12
C SER A 413 -21.88 2.93 17.15
N ARG A 414 -22.60 2.50 18.20
CA ARG A 414 -23.11 3.39 19.26
C ARG A 414 -21.98 3.85 20.17
N LYS A 415 -21.15 2.92 20.64
CA LYS A 415 -19.98 3.24 21.46
C LYS A 415 -18.97 4.11 20.73
N GLU A 416 -18.74 3.85 19.45
CA GLU A 416 -17.83 4.68 18.66
C GLU A 416 -18.42 6.07 18.35
N GLN A 417 -19.74 6.19 18.16
CA GLN A 417 -20.41 7.50 18.08
C GLN A 417 -20.33 8.28 19.39
N GLU A 418 -20.42 7.61 20.55
CA GLU A 418 -20.21 8.24 21.87
C GLU A 418 -18.75 8.68 22.07
N ASN A 419 -17.78 7.85 21.67
CA ASN A 419 -16.37 8.22 21.67
C ASN A 419 -16.12 9.45 20.80
N LEU A 420 -16.72 9.49 19.60
CA LEU A 420 -16.64 10.64 18.71
C LEU A 420 -17.17 11.88 19.43
N VAL A 421 -18.41 11.88 19.94
CA VAL A 421 -19.01 13.02 20.67
C VAL A 421 -18.09 13.52 21.78
N ARG A 422 -17.47 12.62 22.56
CA ARG A 422 -16.50 13.00 23.60
C ARG A 422 -15.28 13.72 23.04
N LEU A 423 -14.73 13.27 21.91
CA LEU A 423 -13.63 13.97 21.25
C LEU A 423 -14.06 15.35 20.71
N GLN A 424 -15.33 15.51 20.30
CA GLN A 424 -15.87 16.82 19.89
C GLN A 424 -15.96 17.78 21.07
N GLU A 425 -16.33 17.29 22.25
CA GLU A 425 -16.31 18.07 23.50
C GLU A 425 -14.88 18.50 23.85
N GLU A 426 -13.92 17.58 23.80
CA GLU A 426 -12.50 17.90 24.03
C GLU A 426 -11.99 18.96 23.04
N LEU A 427 -12.40 18.86 21.76
CA LEU A 427 -12.08 19.86 20.75
C LEU A 427 -12.68 21.22 21.11
N SER A 428 -13.96 21.26 21.50
CA SER A 428 -14.64 22.48 21.92
C SER A 428 -13.96 23.12 23.13
N GLU A 429 -13.60 22.35 24.15
CA GLU A 429 -12.91 22.83 25.36
C GLU A 429 -11.55 23.45 25.02
N LYS A 430 -10.74 22.78 24.19
CA LYS A 430 -9.43 23.30 23.75
C LYS A 430 -9.59 24.59 22.94
N MET A 431 -10.59 24.66 22.07
CA MET A 431 -10.90 25.87 21.29
C MET A 431 -11.37 27.02 22.19
N ILE A 432 -12.23 26.76 23.17
CA ILE A 432 -12.69 27.75 24.16
C ILE A 432 -11.52 28.27 24.99
N ALA A 433 -10.62 27.39 25.44
CA ALA A 433 -9.43 27.79 26.19
C ALA A 433 -8.52 28.71 25.35
N LEU A 434 -8.30 28.40 24.07
CA LEU A 434 -7.53 29.26 23.18
C LEU A 434 -8.25 30.59 22.89
N LEU A 435 -9.58 30.57 22.72
CA LEU A 435 -10.39 31.77 22.56
C LEU A 435 -10.28 32.69 23.78
N ALA A 436 -10.42 32.13 24.99
CA ALA A 436 -10.29 32.88 26.23
C ALA A 436 -8.92 33.55 26.35
N ASN A 437 -7.85 32.84 26.03
CA ASN A 437 -6.50 33.41 25.98
C ASN A 437 -6.40 34.52 24.94
N GLY A 438 -6.89 34.30 23.71
CA GLY A 438 -6.86 35.29 22.64
C GLY A 438 -7.62 36.58 22.97
N LEU A 439 -8.76 36.49 23.66
CA LEU A 439 -9.54 37.64 24.13
C LEU A 439 -8.79 38.44 25.20
N VAL A 440 -8.21 37.77 26.20
CA VAL A 440 -7.43 38.41 27.27
C VAL A 440 -6.17 39.05 26.71
N GLU A 441 -5.42 38.32 25.88
CA GLU A 441 -4.17 38.81 25.29
C GLU A 441 -4.41 39.92 24.27
N GLY A 442 -5.55 39.90 23.57
CA GLY A 442 -5.96 40.94 22.62
C GLY A 442 -6.10 42.33 23.27
N GLU A 443 -6.70 42.42 24.46
CA GLU A 443 -6.81 43.68 25.21
C GLU A 443 -5.44 44.18 25.71
N ILE A 444 -4.53 43.26 26.04
CA ILE A 444 -3.15 43.62 26.43
C ILE A 444 -2.36 44.12 25.21
N LEU A 445 -2.57 43.54 24.02
CA LEU A 445 -1.94 43.96 22.78
C LEU A 445 -2.37 45.37 22.34
N LYS A 446 -3.61 45.78 22.61
CA LYS A 446 -4.11 47.14 22.34
C LYS A 446 -3.49 48.21 23.25
N THR A 447 -3.09 47.83 24.46
CA THR A 447 -2.67 48.77 25.52
C THR A 447 -1.15 48.83 25.73
N SER A 448 -0.41 47.79 25.33
CA SER A 448 1.04 47.69 25.52
C SER A 448 1.84 48.34 24.38
N THR A 449 2.72 49.29 24.71
CA THR A 449 3.63 49.93 23.76
C THR A 449 4.84 49.04 23.44
N THR A 450 4.90 48.54 22.21
CA THR A 450 6.13 48.22 21.45
C THR A 450 7.14 47.22 22.05
N ASP A 451 6.71 46.05 22.57
CA ASP A 451 7.62 44.92 22.79
C ASP A 451 7.40 43.78 21.76
N PRO A 452 8.22 43.69 20.70
CA PRO A 452 8.18 42.59 19.73
C PRO A 452 8.37 41.20 20.35
N LEU A 453 9.02 41.10 21.52
CA LEU A 453 9.25 39.83 22.22
C LEU A 453 7.96 39.29 22.85
N TYR A 454 7.10 40.19 23.35
CA TYR A 454 5.78 39.83 23.86
C TYR A 454 4.87 39.30 22.74
N GLY A 455 4.80 40.01 21.60
CA GLY A 455 4.07 39.55 20.42
C GLY A 455 4.59 38.20 19.90
N LYS A 456 5.91 37.98 19.91
CA LYS A 456 6.51 36.69 19.56
C LYS A 456 6.04 35.57 20.49
N LYS A 457 6.01 35.81 21.80
CA LYS A 457 5.58 34.80 22.79
C LYS A 457 4.11 34.41 22.57
N ILE A 458 3.25 35.39 22.35
CA ILE A 458 1.81 35.18 22.07
C ILE A 458 1.63 34.33 20.80
N LEU A 459 2.25 34.75 19.69
CA LEU A 459 2.12 34.03 18.43
C LEU A 459 2.65 32.59 18.52
N ALA A 460 3.72 32.35 19.28
CA ALA A 460 4.24 31.00 19.48
C ALA A 460 3.26 30.13 20.31
N SER A 461 2.73 30.68 21.40
CA SER A 461 1.74 30.02 22.25
C SER A 461 0.47 29.66 21.47
N HIS A 462 -0.06 30.59 20.69
CA HIS A 462 -1.21 30.35 19.82
C HIS A 462 -0.91 29.31 18.74
N ALA A 463 0.24 29.41 18.06
CA ALA A 463 0.62 28.45 17.03
C ALA A 463 0.75 27.02 17.57
N ASP A 464 1.22 26.84 18.81
CA ASP A 464 1.30 25.54 19.48
C ASP A 464 -0.09 24.99 19.84
N ALA A 465 -0.95 25.82 20.44
CA ALA A 465 -2.33 25.42 20.75
C ALA A 465 -3.13 25.06 19.49
N LEU A 466 -2.91 25.76 18.38
CA LEU A 466 -3.53 25.45 17.09
C LEU A 466 -3.08 24.08 16.54
N ILE A 467 -1.84 23.63 16.79
CA ILE A 467 -1.40 22.27 16.38
C ILE A 467 -2.27 21.22 17.04
N ASP A 468 -2.49 21.33 18.34
CA ASP A 468 -3.27 20.38 19.11
C ASP A 468 -4.74 20.35 18.65
N ILE A 469 -5.34 21.52 18.44
CA ILE A 469 -6.72 21.66 17.97
C ILE A 469 -6.87 21.08 16.55
N ILE A 470 -5.99 21.45 15.62
CA ILE A 470 -6.02 20.95 14.25
C ILE A 470 -5.81 19.43 14.23
N GLY A 471 -4.85 18.93 15.01
CA GLY A 471 -4.58 17.49 15.12
C GLY A 471 -5.75 16.70 15.70
N LEU A 472 -6.45 17.25 16.69
CA LEU A 472 -7.66 16.64 17.24
C LEU A 472 -8.82 16.67 16.23
N ALA A 473 -9.08 17.81 15.59
CA ALA A 473 -10.10 17.92 14.54
C ALA A 473 -9.85 16.95 13.37
N GLN A 474 -8.59 16.76 12.97
CA GLN A 474 -8.20 15.81 11.94
C GLN A 474 -8.51 14.37 12.36
N ARG A 475 -8.15 13.98 13.59
CA ARG A 475 -8.45 12.65 14.13
C ARG A 475 -9.95 12.36 14.16
N ILE A 476 -10.76 13.31 14.63
CA ILE A 476 -12.23 13.19 14.64
C ILE A 476 -12.75 13.03 13.21
N LYS A 477 -12.26 13.85 12.27
CA LYS A 477 -12.68 13.79 10.86
C LYS A 477 -12.35 12.44 10.23
N ASP A 478 -11.18 11.87 10.52
CA ASP A 478 -10.76 10.61 9.92
C ASP A 478 -11.55 9.44 10.51
N GLN A 479 -11.76 9.39 11.83
CA GLN A 479 -12.63 8.39 12.48
C GLN A 479 -14.09 8.50 12.00
N ALA A 480 -14.59 9.72 11.80
CA ALA A 480 -15.97 9.94 11.36
C ALA A 480 -16.24 9.51 9.90
N LYS A 481 -15.21 9.37 9.05
CA LYS A 481 -15.38 8.89 7.66
C LYS A 481 -15.70 7.39 7.59
N ASP A 482 -15.31 6.62 8.59
CA ASP A 482 -15.49 5.17 8.62
C ASP A 482 -16.93 4.74 8.96
N PHE A 483 -17.81 5.71 9.23
CA PHE A 483 -19.23 5.47 9.47
C PHE A 483 -20.06 5.74 8.21
N ASP A 484 -20.77 4.72 7.74
CA ASP A 484 -21.55 4.74 6.49
C ASP A 484 -22.64 5.84 6.42
N ASN A 485 -22.99 6.49 7.54
CA ASN A 485 -24.04 7.52 7.62
C ASN A 485 -23.68 8.75 8.47
N PHE A 486 -22.40 9.10 8.63
CA PHE A 486 -22.04 10.26 9.44
C PHE A 486 -22.48 11.60 8.78
N PRO A 487 -23.01 12.59 9.54
CA PRO A 487 -23.51 13.85 8.99
C PRO A 487 -22.45 14.62 8.18
N ARG A 488 -22.66 14.75 6.87
CA ARG A 488 -21.77 15.51 5.97
C ARG A 488 -21.53 16.96 6.41
N PRO A 489 -22.54 17.72 6.88
CA PRO A 489 -22.31 19.08 7.38
C PRO A 489 -21.23 19.16 8.48
N TYR A 490 -21.13 18.13 9.32
CA TYR A 490 -20.12 18.08 10.37
C TYR A 490 -18.71 17.85 9.82
N LEU A 491 -18.56 16.94 8.85
CA LEU A 491 -17.27 16.75 8.16
C LEU A 491 -16.83 18.03 7.42
N THR A 492 -17.80 18.77 6.88
CA THR A 492 -17.56 20.08 6.27
C THR A 492 -17.08 21.09 7.31
N LEU A 493 -17.76 21.20 8.45
CA LEU A 493 -17.35 22.08 9.55
C LEU A 493 -15.92 21.74 10.01
N LEU A 494 -15.62 20.48 10.31
CA LEU A 494 -14.26 20.07 10.69
C LEU A 494 -13.24 20.42 9.62
N THR A 495 -13.58 20.28 8.33
CA THR A 495 -12.69 20.67 7.24
C THR A 495 -12.46 22.17 7.20
N SER A 496 -13.50 22.97 7.47
CA SER A 496 -13.44 24.43 7.58
C SER A 496 -12.53 24.85 8.75
N ILE A 497 -12.77 24.29 9.95
CA ILE A 497 -11.94 24.47 11.15
C ILE A 497 -10.47 24.15 10.83
N ILE A 498 -10.19 22.95 10.32
CA ILE A 498 -8.83 22.51 9.99
C ILE A 498 -8.18 23.48 9.00
N THR A 499 -8.87 23.83 7.92
CA THR A 499 -8.31 24.66 6.84
C THR A 499 -8.07 26.10 7.32
N GLY A 500 -9.04 26.69 8.00
CA GLY A 500 -8.98 28.07 8.49
C GLY A 500 -7.94 28.26 9.59
N LEU A 501 -7.92 27.37 10.58
CA LEU A 501 -6.92 27.40 11.65
C LEU A 501 -5.51 27.10 11.13
N THR A 502 -5.37 26.23 10.12
CA THR A 502 -4.07 25.99 9.47
C THR A 502 -3.55 27.26 8.79
N ALA A 503 -4.39 27.96 8.03
CA ALA A 503 -4.01 29.21 7.38
C ALA A 503 -3.64 30.31 8.40
N ILE A 504 -4.41 30.44 9.48
CA ILE A 504 -4.09 31.37 10.58
C ILE A 504 -2.74 31.02 11.20
N ARG A 505 -2.48 29.74 11.46
CA ARG A 505 -1.22 29.27 12.02
C ARG A 505 -0.03 29.56 11.09
N GLU A 506 -0.18 29.33 9.79
CA GLU A 506 0.85 29.67 8.79
C GLU A 506 1.16 31.17 8.81
N ASP A 507 0.14 32.03 8.82
CA ASP A 507 0.30 33.48 8.91
C ASP A 507 1.01 33.90 10.23
N GLN A 508 0.71 33.22 11.34
CA GLN A 508 1.39 33.42 12.63
C GLN A 508 2.86 33.02 12.56
N ILE A 509 3.20 31.88 11.95
CA ILE A 509 4.59 31.40 11.77
C ILE A 509 5.39 32.35 10.87
N ASP A 510 4.79 32.81 9.77
CA ASP A 510 5.42 33.77 8.88
C ASP A 510 5.72 35.09 9.58
N THR A 511 4.79 35.54 10.44
CA THR A 511 4.99 36.75 11.25
C THR A 511 6.04 36.54 12.33
N LEU A 512 6.07 35.37 12.99
CA LEU A 512 7.13 34.97 13.92
C LEU A 512 8.52 35.03 13.27
N ASN A 513 8.63 34.49 12.05
CA ASN A 513 9.87 34.50 11.28
C ASN A 513 10.30 35.93 10.91
N LYS A 514 9.35 36.80 10.51
CA LYS A 514 9.60 38.22 10.25
C LYS A 514 10.07 38.97 11.50
N ILE A 515 9.43 38.73 12.65
CA ILE A 515 9.84 39.31 13.95
C ILE A 515 11.25 38.84 14.29
N GLN A 516 11.54 37.55 14.19
CA GLN A 516 12.86 36.98 14.48
C GLN A 516 13.95 37.56 13.56
N GLY A 517 13.68 37.68 12.26
CA GLY A 517 14.59 38.30 11.30
C GLY A 517 14.81 39.81 11.51
N THR A 518 13.89 40.50 12.20
CA THR A 518 14.01 41.92 12.52
C THR A 518 14.76 42.15 13.83
N ILE A 519 14.54 41.31 14.85
CA ILE A 519 15.26 41.34 16.13
C ILE A 519 16.77 41.08 15.95
N MET A 520 17.17 40.32 14.93
CA MET A 520 18.59 40.02 14.66
C MET A 520 19.34 41.09 13.84
N LYS A 521 18.71 42.21 13.47
CA LYS A 521 19.38 43.29 12.72
C LYS A 521 19.97 44.36 13.66
N PRO A 522 21.17 44.93 13.35
CA PRO A 522 21.85 45.89 14.24
C PRO A 522 21.15 47.24 14.42
N THR A 523 20.21 47.58 13.53
CA THR A 523 19.43 48.83 13.58
C THR A 523 17.96 48.46 13.75
N PRO A 524 17.32 48.77 14.90
CA PRO A 524 15.93 48.44 15.13
C PRO A 524 15.04 49.33 14.27
N VAL A 525 14.60 48.81 13.13
CA VAL A 525 13.42 49.34 12.45
C VAL A 525 12.23 49.01 13.35
N SER A 526 11.45 50.01 13.75
CA SER A 526 10.26 49.83 14.58
C SER A 526 9.32 48.81 13.91
N PHE A 527 9.25 47.60 14.45
CA PHE A 527 8.30 46.60 13.99
C PHE A 527 6.91 47.00 14.49
N ASN A 528 5.97 47.22 13.57
CA ASN A 528 4.61 47.59 13.91
C ASN A 528 3.84 46.35 14.42
N LEU A 529 3.54 46.32 15.72
CA LEU A 529 2.75 45.25 16.37
C LEU A 529 1.31 45.14 15.84
N GLY A 530 0.83 46.10 15.04
CA GLY A 530 -0.50 46.01 14.40
C GLY A 530 -0.70 44.72 13.59
N SER A 531 0.38 44.12 13.08
CA SER A 531 0.30 42.80 12.42
C SER A 531 -0.06 41.66 13.38
N VAL A 532 0.40 41.70 14.64
CA VAL A 532 0.12 40.68 15.66
C VAL A 532 -1.30 40.83 16.19
N GLU A 533 -1.75 42.06 16.43
CA GLU A 533 -3.12 42.36 16.86
C GLU A 533 -4.15 41.89 15.82
N ILE A 534 -3.93 42.19 14.53
CA ILE A 534 -4.80 41.75 13.44
C ILE A 534 -4.88 40.23 13.36
N LEU A 535 -3.74 39.54 13.51
CA LEU A 535 -3.71 38.07 13.51
C LEU A 535 -4.42 37.46 14.72
N ASN A 536 -4.27 38.06 15.90
CA ASN A 536 -4.99 37.63 17.09
C ASN A 536 -6.51 37.84 16.93
N ALA A 537 -6.94 39.02 16.46
CA ALA A 537 -8.36 39.31 16.22
C ALA A 537 -8.96 38.33 15.20
N ARG A 538 -8.24 38.04 14.11
CA ARG A 538 -8.68 37.05 13.11
C ARG A 538 -8.82 35.64 13.70
N MET A 539 -7.88 35.23 14.56
CA MET A 539 -7.95 33.95 15.28
C MET A 539 -9.16 33.90 16.21
N VAL A 540 -9.36 34.93 17.03
CA VAL A 540 -10.49 35.06 17.96
C VAL A 540 -11.82 34.94 17.20
N THR A 541 -12.03 35.74 16.16
CA THR A 541 -13.27 35.69 15.36
C THR A 541 -13.52 34.31 14.75
N HIS A 542 -12.46 33.66 14.23
CA HIS A 542 -12.60 32.32 13.65
C HIS A 542 -12.96 31.27 14.71
N LEU A 543 -12.33 31.33 15.89
CA LEU A 543 -12.63 30.41 17.00
C LEU A 543 -14.05 30.62 17.55
N GLU A 544 -14.50 31.86 17.74
CA GLU A 544 -15.86 32.17 18.21
C GLU A 544 -16.93 31.51 17.34
N GLN A 545 -16.78 31.66 16.02
CA GLN A 545 -17.69 31.10 15.05
C GLN A 545 -17.62 29.56 15.06
N ASP A 546 -16.43 29.00 14.90
CA ASP A 546 -16.24 27.55 14.85
C ASP A 546 -16.78 26.85 16.11
N ILE A 547 -16.52 27.41 17.29
CA ILE A 547 -17.02 26.89 18.58
C ILE A 547 -18.54 26.88 18.60
N LEU A 548 -19.19 27.98 18.17
CA LEU A 548 -20.64 28.08 18.17
C LEU A 548 -21.29 27.01 17.27
N TYR A 549 -20.77 26.80 16.07
CA TYR A 549 -21.29 25.77 15.16
C TYR A 549 -20.93 24.35 15.62
N LEU A 550 -19.74 24.15 16.19
CA LEU A 550 -19.31 22.86 16.74
C LEU A 550 -20.22 22.44 17.90
N ILE A 551 -20.51 23.36 18.82
CA ILE A 551 -21.43 23.11 19.94
C ILE A 551 -22.85 22.83 19.41
N LYS A 552 -23.34 23.62 18.45
CA LYS A 552 -24.67 23.41 17.84
C LYS A 552 -24.80 22.02 17.23
N MET A 553 -23.79 21.56 16.49
CA MET A 553 -23.80 20.23 15.89
C MET A 553 -23.61 19.10 16.91
N THR A 554 -22.73 19.29 17.89
CA THR A 554 -22.49 18.31 18.96
C THR A 554 -23.79 18.11 19.77
N ASN A 555 -24.49 19.19 20.08
CA ASN A 555 -25.79 19.14 20.78
C ASN A 555 -26.87 18.47 19.95
N ARG A 556 -26.90 18.68 18.63
CA ARG A 556 -27.79 17.95 17.73
C ARG A 556 -27.51 16.45 17.76
N GLN A 557 -26.25 16.02 17.66
CA GLN A 557 -25.89 14.60 17.74
C GLN A 557 -26.25 13.97 19.09
N LYS A 558 -26.10 14.71 20.20
CA LYS A 558 -26.58 14.29 21.51
C LYS A 558 -28.11 14.15 21.54
N MET A 559 -28.84 15.08 20.93
CA MET A 559 -30.30 15.00 20.80
C MET A 559 -30.73 13.80 19.96
N ASP A 560 -30.06 13.52 18.85
CA ASP A 560 -30.33 12.33 18.03
C ASP A 560 -30.20 11.03 18.86
N GLN A 561 -29.18 10.94 19.74
CA GLN A 561 -29.06 9.81 20.66
C GLN A 561 -30.18 9.72 21.70
N VAL A 562 -30.73 10.86 22.12
CA VAL A 562 -31.89 10.91 23.03
C VAL A 562 -33.15 10.49 22.27
N MET A 563 -33.32 10.91 21.02
CA MET A 563 -34.43 10.49 20.15
C MET A 563 -34.38 8.97 19.87
N ASP A 564 -33.19 8.40 19.65
CA ASP A 564 -33.05 6.93 19.50
C ASP A 564 -33.50 6.16 20.75
N LEU A 565 -33.26 6.72 21.95
CA LEU A 565 -33.73 6.14 23.21
C LEU A 565 -35.23 6.33 23.40
N GLU A 566 -35.79 7.45 22.94
CA GLU A 566 -37.24 7.68 22.89
C GLU A 566 -37.93 6.64 21.99
N ASP A 567 -37.43 6.45 20.77
CA ASP A 567 -37.93 5.43 19.84
C ASP A 567 -37.90 4.02 20.46
N GLN A 568 -36.81 3.67 21.16
CA GLN A 568 -36.70 2.41 21.90
C GLN A 568 -37.73 2.31 23.03
N LEU A 569 -37.92 3.38 23.82
CA LEU A 569 -38.93 3.44 24.88
C LEU A 569 -40.34 3.24 24.31
N SER A 570 -40.65 3.90 23.19
CA SER A 570 -41.93 3.77 22.50
C SER A 570 -42.18 2.32 22.05
N GLN A 571 -41.19 1.68 21.45
CA GLN A 571 -41.27 0.27 21.03
C GLN A 571 -41.42 -0.70 22.20
N LEU A 572 -40.64 -0.52 23.27
CA LEU A 572 -40.71 -1.37 24.46
C LEU A 572 -42.07 -1.22 25.17
N THR A 573 -42.58 0.02 25.27
CA THR A 573 -43.89 0.32 25.87
C THR A 573 -45.03 -0.31 25.08
N GLU A 574 -44.97 -0.26 23.75
CA GLU A 574 -45.96 -0.90 22.88
C GLU A 574 -45.88 -2.44 22.96
N ALA A 575 -44.67 -3.00 22.93
CA ALA A 575 -44.46 -4.44 23.07
C ALA A 575 -44.90 -4.98 24.43
N LEU A 576 -44.81 -4.16 25.49
CA LEU A 576 -45.34 -4.47 26.81
C LEU A 576 -46.87 -4.41 26.84
N ARG A 577 -47.47 -3.41 26.19
CA ARG A 577 -48.92 -3.28 26.03
C ARG A 577 -49.52 -4.48 25.30
N GLU A 578 -48.95 -4.86 24.16
CA GLU A 578 -49.37 -6.04 23.39
C GLU A 578 -49.29 -7.32 24.22
N GLU A 579 -48.24 -7.47 25.03
CA GLU A 579 -48.08 -8.63 25.92
C GLU A 579 -49.16 -8.66 27.00
N PHE A 580 -49.46 -7.53 27.64
CA PHE A 580 -50.57 -7.45 28.59
C PHE A 580 -51.94 -7.71 27.94
N GLU A 581 -52.18 -7.26 26.71
CA GLU A 581 -53.42 -7.55 25.98
C GLU A 581 -53.54 -9.04 25.61
N ASN A 582 -52.44 -9.68 25.20
CA ASN A 582 -52.40 -11.12 24.92
C ASN A 582 -52.66 -11.96 26.18
N ILE A 583 -52.16 -11.50 27.34
CA ILE A 583 -52.43 -12.10 28.65
C ILE A 583 -53.90 -11.92 29.03
N ARG A 584 -54.47 -10.72 28.84
CA ARG A 584 -55.89 -10.41 29.10
C ARG A 584 -56.83 -11.29 28.25
N ASP A 585 -56.49 -11.50 26.99
CA ASP A 585 -57.26 -12.31 26.03
C ASP A 585 -57.11 -13.84 26.23
N LYS A 586 -56.36 -14.28 27.26
CA LYS A 586 -56.02 -15.70 27.55
C LYS A 586 -55.30 -16.43 26.40
N LYS A 587 -54.64 -15.70 25.49
CA LYS A 587 -53.90 -16.25 24.35
C LYS A 587 -52.49 -16.72 24.71
N SER A 588 -52.00 -16.38 25.92
CA SER A 588 -50.70 -16.81 26.43
C SER A 588 -50.75 -17.01 27.95
N PRO A 589 -49.99 -17.99 28.51
CA PRO A 589 -49.86 -18.17 29.95
C PRO A 589 -49.12 -16.98 30.58
N LEU A 590 -49.42 -16.67 31.84
CA LEU A 590 -48.88 -15.52 32.56
C LEU A 590 -47.43 -15.79 32.98
N THR A 591 -46.45 -15.41 32.16
CA THR A 591 -45.02 -15.51 32.50
C THR A 591 -44.56 -14.21 33.16
N SER A 592 -44.62 -14.12 34.50
CA SER A 592 -44.17 -12.93 35.26
C SER A 592 -42.72 -12.52 34.92
N LYS A 593 -41.89 -13.49 34.53
CA LYS A 593 -40.49 -13.27 34.15
C LYS A 593 -40.32 -12.41 32.88
N GLN A 594 -41.19 -12.56 31.88
CA GLN A 594 -41.09 -11.81 30.61
C GLN A 594 -41.54 -10.36 30.78
N VAL A 595 -42.68 -10.17 31.45
CA VAL A 595 -43.22 -8.84 31.82
C VAL A 595 -42.21 -8.07 32.68
N ASN A 596 -41.62 -8.71 33.69
CA ASN A 596 -40.61 -8.09 34.54
C ASN A 596 -39.32 -7.75 33.78
N SER A 597 -38.91 -8.55 32.78
CA SER A 597 -37.76 -8.23 31.93
C SER A 597 -38.02 -6.95 31.13
N LYS A 598 -39.16 -6.86 30.45
CA LYS A 598 -39.53 -5.68 29.66
C LYS A 598 -39.70 -4.42 30.50
N LEU A 599 -40.31 -4.52 31.67
CA LEU A 599 -40.41 -3.40 32.60
C LEU A 599 -39.03 -2.91 33.07
N ASN A 600 -38.11 -3.83 33.38
CA ASN A 600 -36.74 -3.48 33.73
C ASN A 600 -36.01 -2.83 32.54
N GLU A 601 -36.22 -3.30 31.31
CA GLU A 601 -35.64 -2.70 30.09
C GLU A 601 -36.17 -1.27 29.84
N ILE A 602 -37.48 -1.04 30.03
CA ILE A 602 -38.08 0.32 29.97
C ILE A 602 -37.45 1.21 31.03
N GLN A 603 -37.35 0.74 32.29
CA GLN A 603 -36.75 1.49 33.39
C GLN A 603 -35.28 1.85 33.10
N GLN A 604 -34.49 0.88 32.61
CA GLN A 604 -33.08 1.11 32.24
C GLN A 604 -32.93 2.09 31.09
N THR A 605 -33.80 2.02 30.08
CA THR A 605 -33.76 2.91 28.92
C THR A 605 -34.14 4.34 29.33
N LEU A 606 -35.15 4.50 30.19
CA LEU A 606 -35.56 5.78 30.75
C LEU A 606 -34.45 6.40 31.62
N GLN A 607 -33.77 5.59 32.43
CA GLN A 607 -32.62 6.04 33.21
C GLN A 607 -31.46 6.49 32.33
N LYS A 608 -31.12 5.72 31.28
CA LYS A 608 -30.08 6.11 30.29
C LYS A 608 -30.43 7.43 29.61
N MET A 609 -31.69 7.63 29.25
CA MET A 609 -32.16 8.87 28.65
C MET A 609 -32.01 10.05 29.62
N MET A 610 -32.39 9.86 30.89
CA MET A 610 -32.18 10.86 31.96
C MET A 610 -30.71 11.22 32.15
N ASP A 611 -29.84 10.21 32.21
CA ASP A 611 -28.40 10.42 32.36
C ASP A 611 -27.83 11.22 31.17
N LYS A 612 -28.27 10.93 29.93
CA LYS A 612 -27.85 11.66 28.73
C LYS A 612 -28.37 13.11 28.71
N LEU A 613 -29.64 13.33 29.02
CA LEU A 613 -30.25 14.67 29.11
C LEU A 613 -29.62 15.51 30.23
N SER A 614 -29.28 14.89 31.37
CA SER A 614 -28.61 15.55 32.48
C SER A 614 -27.20 16.02 32.11
N ARG A 615 -26.41 15.15 31.49
CA ARG A 615 -25.05 15.48 31.01
C ARG A 615 -25.05 16.58 29.95
N GLN A 616 -26.07 16.62 29.09
CA GLN A 616 -26.24 17.66 28.08
C GLN A 616 -26.39 19.06 28.68
N ASN A 617 -27.04 19.20 29.84
CA ASN A 617 -27.28 20.49 30.50
C ASN A 617 -26.07 21.03 31.28
N GLN A 618 -25.06 20.21 31.61
CA GLN A 618 -23.92 20.63 32.45
C GLN A 618 -22.83 21.40 31.69
N SER A 619 -22.83 21.35 30.35
CA SER A 619 -21.69 21.77 29.53
C SER A 619 -21.96 22.97 28.60
N ALA A 620 -23.13 23.62 28.68
CA ALA A 620 -23.53 24.66 27.71
C ALA A 620 -23.92 26.00 28.37
N PRO A 621 -23.64 27.15 27.72
CA PRO A 621 -24.23 28.45 28.09
C PRO A 621 -25.76 28.43 27.96
N ASP A 622 -26.46 29.08 28.89
CA ASP A 622 -27.93 29.12 29.03
C ASP A 622 -28.71 29.57 27.77
N GLU A 623 -28.05 30.15 26.76
CA GLU A 623 -28.68 30.68 25.54
C GLU A 623 -29.21 29.61 24.56
N PHE A 624 -28.72 28.36 24.62
CA PHE A 624 -29.02 27.35 23.60
C PHE A 624 -30.02 26.26 24.02
N LEU A 625 -30.41 26.22 25.30
CA LEU A 625 -31.29 25.17 25.82
C LEU A 625 -32.49 25.78 26.53
N ASN A 626 -33.68 25.32 26.15
CA ASN A 626 -34.93 25.68 26.83
C ASN A 626 -34.98 24.97 28.20
N SER A 627 -34.16 25.43 29.15
CA SER A 627 -33.98 24.85 30.49
C SER A 627 -35.26 24.74 31.31
N LYS A 628 -36.33 25.43 30.87
CA LYS A 628 -37.68 25.36 31.44
C LYS A 628 -38.48 24.13 30.98
N ALA A 629 -38.20 23.55 29.80
CA ALA A 629 -38.95 22.40 29.27
C ALA A 629 -38.59 21.09 30.00
N TYR A 630 -37.32 20.91 30.37
CA TYR A 630 -36.84 19.68 31.03
C TYR A 630 -37.12 19.64 32.53
N LYS A 631 -37.14 20.81 33.19
CA LYS A 631 -37.41 20.92 34.64
C LYS A 631 -38.87 20.69 35.01
N SER A 632 -39.79 20.74 34.04
CA SER A 632 -41.22 20.47 34.25
C SER A 632 -41.61 18.99 34.05
N MET A 633 -40.67 18.12 33.70
CA MET A 633 -40.94 16.70 33.45
C MET A 633 -40.89 15.91 34.78
N ASN A 634 -42.02 15.35 35.22
CA ASN A 634 -42.11 14.46 36.38
C ASN A 634 -41.58 13.04 36.05
N LEU A 635 -40.30 12.93 35.64
CA LEU A 635 -39.67 11.64 35.31
C LEU A 635 -39.55 10.70 36.52
N GLU A 636 -39.54 11.27 37.73
CA GLU A 636 -39.57 10.52 38.98
C GLU A 636 -40.94 9.86 39.21
N GLU A 637 -42.03 10.51 38.79
CA GLU A 637 -43.40 9.98 38.88
C GLU A 637 -43.66 8.86 37.85
N THR A 638 -43.07 8.97 36.65
CA THR A 638 -43.14 7.91 35.63
C THR A 638 -42.34 6.67 36.05
N LEU A 639 -41.15 6.82 36.66
CA LEU A 639 -40.42 5.69 37.27
C LEU A 639 -41.24 5.02 38.39
N ALA A 640 -41.84 5.80 39.29
CA ALA A 640 -42.70 5.27 40.35
C ALA A 640 -43.93 4.52 39.79
N SER A 641 -44.47 5.00 38.66
CA SER A 641 -45.59 4.36 37.96
C SER A 641 -45.19 3.03 37.32
N LEU A 642 -43.96 2.92 36.79
CA LEU A 642 -43.41 1.65 36.28
C LEU A 642 -43.24 0.60 37.38
N GLU A 643 -42.78 1.02 38.57
CA GLU A 643 -42.66 0.13 39.72
C GLU A 643 -44.03 -0.34 40.22
N LYS A 644 -45.03 0.54 40.22
CA LYS A 644 -46.42 0.18 40.49
C LYS A 644 -47.00 -0.82 39.47
N ILE A 645 -46.69 -0.67 38.19
CA ILE A 645 -47.10 -1.62 37.14
C ILE A 645 -46.48 -3.01 37.40
N LYS A 646 -45.21 -3.05 37.80
CA LYS A 646 -44.50 -4.28 38.17
C LYS A 646 -45.19 -5.00 39.34
N ASP A 647 -45.56 -4.27 40.39
CA ASP A 647 -46.26 -4.83 41.54
C ASP A 647 -47.65 -5.36 41.18
N LEU A 648 -48.43 -4.61 40.39
CA LEU A 648 -49.76 -5.02 39.92
C LEU A 648 -49.68 -6.25 39.01
N ALA A 649 -48.68 -6.32 38.14
CA ALA A 649 -48.43 -7.49 37.29
C ALA A 649 -48.08 -8.73 38.11
N ASN A 650 -47.23 -8.60 39.13
CA ASN A 650 -46.88 -9.70 40.04
C ASN A 650 -48.07 -10.17 40.91
N GLN A 651 -49.01 -9.27 41.22
CA GLN A 651 -50.26 -9.57 41.92
C GLN A 651 -51.35 -10.17 41.00
N GLY A 652 -51.08 -10.33 39.69
CA GLY A 652 -52.04 -10.83 38.71
C GLY A 652 -53.16 -9.84 38.33
N LYS A 653 -53.04 -8.56 38.71
CA LYS A 653 -54.02 -7.51 38.43
C LYS A 653 -53.73 -6.83 37.09
N ILE A 654 -53.90 -7.58 36.01
CA ILE A 654 -53.51 -7.16 34.66
C ILE A 654 -54.31 -5.95 34.14
N ASP A 655 -55.60 -5.84 34.49
CA ASP A 655 -56.42 -4.69 34.08
C ASP A 655 -55.98 -3.39 34.76
N GLU A 656 -55.62 -3.44 36.04
CA GLU A 656 -55.09 -2.29 36.77
C GLU A 656 -53.70 -1.91 36.25
N ALA A 657 -52.86 -2.89 35.91
CA ALA A 657 -51.53 -2.68 35.32
C ALA A 657 -51.62 -2.04 33.92
N LEU A 658 -52.56 -2.48 33.07
CA LEU A 658 -52.83 -1.89 31.76
C LEU A 658 -53.27 -0.42 31.86
N GLU A 659 -54.09 -0.09 32.85
CA GLU A 659 -54.55 1.28 33.04
C GLU A 659 -53.43 2.22 33.52
N GLN A 660 -52.53 1.73 34.38
CA GLN A 660 -51.31 2.48 34.73
C GLN A 660 -50.36 2.62 33.53
N LEU A 661 -50.20 1.56 32.72
CA LEU A 661 -49.34 1.60 31.53
C LEU A 661 -49.82 2.62 30.50
N LYS A 662 -51.14 2.81 30.33
CA LYS A 662 -51.69 3.86 29.48
C LYS A 662 -51.25 5.26 29.91
N LYS A 663 -51.25 5.53 31.22
CA LYS A 663 -50.81 6.83 31.76
C LYS A 663 -49.33 7.07 31.46
N VAL A 664 -48.49 6.07 31.75
CA VAL A 664 -47.05 6.15 31.43
C VAL A 664 -46.81 6.35 29.93
N ALA A 665 -47.58 5.67 29.08
CA ALA A 665 -47.47 5.84 27.63
C ALA A 665 -47.92 7.24 27.15
N GLU A 666 -48.86 7.87 27.84
CA GLU A 666 -49.28 9.25 27.56
C GLU A 666 -48.22 10.26 27.99
N ASP A 667 -47.63 10.08 29.18
CA ASP A 667 -46.51 10.89 29.68
C ASP A 667 -45.28 10.79 28.77
N LEU A 668 -44.92 9.57 28.34
CA LEU A 668 -43.82 9.34 27.39
C LEU A 668 -44.09 9.96 26.02
N ARG A 669 -45.36 10.02 25.59
CA ARG A 669 -45.73 10.67 24.34
C ARG A 669 -45.65 12.19 24.43
N GLU A 670 -46.03 12.77 25.56
CA GLU A 670 -45.83 14.20 25.79
C GLU A 670 -44.34 14.55 25.77
N LEU A 671 -43.52 13.73 26.43
CA LEU A 671 -42.06 13.83 26.38
C LEU A 671 -41.53 13.77 24.94
N ALA A 672 -41.96 12.76 24.16
CA ALA A 672 -41.56 12.62 22.76
C ALA A 672 -41.91 13.85 21.93
N ASN A 673 -43.13 14.39 22.09
CA ASN A 673 -43.55 15.60 21.37
C ASN A 673 -42.71 16.83 21.76
N GLN A 674 -42.35 16.98 23.03
CA GLN A 674 -41.50 18.08 23.49
C GLN A 674 -40.07 17.95 22.97
N LEU A 675 -39.52 16.73 22.94
CA LEU A 675 -38.20 16.44 22.38
C LEU A 675 -38.17 16.67 20.87
N ASP A 676 -39.20 16.24 20.14
CA ASP A 676 -39.34 16.47 18.70
C ASP A 676 -39.45 17.97 18.36
N GLN A 677 -40.18 18.75 19.16
CA GLN A 677 -40.20 20.21 19.04
C GLN A 677 -38.83 20.85 19.30
N SER A 678 -38.10 20.36 20.31
CA SER A 678 -36.74 20.82 20.57
C SER A 678 -35.78 20.44 19.43
N ASN A 679 -35.89 19.22 18.90
CA ASN A 679 -35.05 18.72 17.83
C ASN A 679 -35.29 19.47 16.51
N SER A 680 -36.55 19.70 16.16
CA SER A 680 -36.94 20.49 14.97
C SER A 680 -36.50 21.95 15.05
N SER A 681 -36.42 22.55 16.25
CA SER A 681 -35.88 23.90 16.43
C SER A 681 -34.36 23.99 16.22
N MET A 682 -33.63 22.87 16.36
CA MET A 682 -32.18 22.77 16.10
C MET A 682 -31.85 22.53 14.61
N ASP A 683 -32.85 22.37 13.75
CA ASP A 683 -32.69 21.79 12.41
C ASP A 683 -32.11 22.77 11.35
N SER A 684 -32.17 24.09 11.58
CA SER A 684 -31.56 25.09 10.68
C SER A 684 -30.07 25.29 10.98
N LEU A 685 -29.21 24.40 10.49
CA LEU A 685 -27.75 24.55 10.59
C LEU A 685 -27.22 25.72 9.72
N VAL A 686 -27.90 26.06 8.63
CA VAL A 686 -27.61 27.18 7.74
C VAL A 686 -28.68 28.25 7.90
N ASP A 687 -28.28 29.50 8.14
CA ASP A 687 -29.22 30.62 8.26
C ASP A 687 -30.04 30.81 6.98
N ASN A 688 -31.32 31.17 7.11
CA ASN A 688 -32.21 31.39 5.97
C ASN A 688 -31.64 32.41 4.96
N GLN A 689 -30.92 33.42 5.46
CA GLN A 689 -30.24 34.43 4.65
C GLN A 689 -29.09 33.85 3.83
N VAL A 690 -28.28 32.96 4.42
CA VAL A 690 -27.19 32.25 3.71
C VAL A 690 -27.77 31.31 2.64
N MET A 691 -28.90 30.65 2.94
CA MET A 691 -29.58 29.77 1.99
C MET A 691 -30.16 30.53 0.79
N GLU A 692 -30.67 31.75 0.98
CA GLU A 692 -31.09 32.63 -0.11
C GLU A 692 -29.91 33.02 -1.01
N GLN A 693 -28.78 33.41 -0.40
CA GLN A 693 -27.55 33.72 -1.13
C GLN A 693 -26.97 32.51 -1.89
N ILE A 694 -27.07 31.29 -1.34
CA ILE A 694 -26.71 30.04 -2.03
C ILE A 694 -27.61 29.84 -3.25
N ASN A 695 -28.92 30.04 -3.11
CA ASN A 695 -29.85 29.90 -4.25
C ASN A 695 -29.57 30.93 -5.36
N GLU A 696 -29.29 32.19 -4.99
CA GLU A 696 -28.89 33.22 -5.95
C GLU A 696 -27.56 32.85 -6.66
N SER A 697 -26.59 32.32 -5.90
CA SER A 697 -25.29 31.91 -6.43
C SER A 697 -25.40 30.73 -7.39
N VAL A 698 -26.28 29.76 -7.12
CA VAL A 698 -26.56 28.65 -8.05
C VAL A 698 -27.12 29.18 -9.38
N ALA A 699 -28.09 30.11 -9.33
CA ALA A 699 -28.66 30.70 -10.55
C ALA A 699 -27.62 31.48 -11.37
N LYS A 700 -26.72 32.22 -10.70
CA LYS A 700 -25.60 32.93 -11.36
C LYS A 700 -24.61 31.95 -12.01
N LEU A 701 -24.28 30.85 -11.34
CA LEU A 701 -23.40 29.81 -11.90
C LEU A 701 -23.99 29.12 -13.11
N GLU A 702 -25.29 28.79 -13.09
CA GLU A 702 -25.96 28.21 -14.26
C GLU A 702 -25.91 29.16 -15.48
N SER A 703 -26.04 30.46 -15.25
CA SER A 703 -25.87 31.48 -16.29
C SER A 703 -24.42 31.52 -16.83
N LEU A 704 -23.42 31.50 -15.95
CA LEU A 704 -22.00 31.46 -16.33
C LEU A 704 -21.64 30.19 -17.10
N GLU A 705 -22.07 29.02 -16.63
CA GLU A 705 -21.87 27.75 -17.33
C GLU A 705 -22.50 27.79 -18.73
N LYS A 706 -23.72 28.30 -18.85
CA LYS A 706 -24.38 28.40 -20.16
C LYS A 706 -23.59 29.29 -21.11
N LYS A 707 -23.15 30.46 -20.66
CA LYS A 707 -22.32 31.39 -21.46
C LYS A 707 -20.98 30.76 -21.85
N GLN A 708 -20.30 30.11 -20.90
CA GLN A 708 -19.03 29.43 -21.15
C GLN A 708 -19.19 28.32 -22.21
N LYS A 709 -20.30 27.58 -22.17
CA LYS A 709 -20.60 26.54 -23.15
C LYS A 709 -20.78 27.13 -24.55
N GLU A 710 -21.54 28.22 -24.66
CA GLU A 710 -21.73 28.93 -25.93
C GLU A 710 -20.41 29.47 -26.49
N ILE A 711 -19.49 29.92 -25.63
CA ILE A 711 -18.15 30.37 -26.05
C ILE A 711 -17.31 29.19 -26.54
N ILE A 712 -17.26 28.09 -25.79
CA ILE A 712 -16.55 26.86 -26.19
C ILE A 712 -17.05 26.36 -27.55
N GLU A 713 -18.36 26.36 -27.79
CA GLU A 713 -18.95 25.96 -29.06
C GLU A 713 -18.45 26.87 -30.21
N LYS A 714 -18.50 28.19 -30.05
CA LYS A 714 -18.04 29.16 -31.05
C LYS A 714 -16.52 29.09 -31.28
N THR A 715 -15.72 28.98 -30.22
CA THR A 715 -14.26 28.82 -30.30
C THR A 715 -13.91 27.50 -31.00
N SER A 716 -14.65 26.43 -30.72
CA SER A 716 -14.50 25.12 -31.38
C SER A 716 -14.84 25.17 -32.86
N GLU A 717 -15.91 25.86 -33.27
CA GLU A 717 -16.21 26.07 -34.69
C GLU A 717 -15.09 26.81 -35.44
N ILE A 718 -14.52 27.85 -34.83
CA ILE A 718 -13.36 28.57 -35.37
C ILE A 718 -12.16 27.63 -35.47
N ASN A 719 -11.91 26.82 -34.44
CA ASN A 719 -10.82 25.85 -34.41
C ASN A 719 -10.98 24.78 -35.51
N GLN A 720 -12.20 24.26 -35.74
CA GLN A 720 -12.47 23.29 -36.80
C GLN A 720 -12.22 23.89 -38.19
N LYS A 721 -12.67 25.13 -38.44
CA LYS A 721 -12.39 25.85 -39.70
C LYS A 721 -10.90 26.10 -39.88
N LEU A 722 -10.20 26.48 -38.82
CA LEU A 722 -8.76 26.67 -38.81
C LEU A 722 -8.02 25.37 -39.13
N ARG A 723 -8.41 24.26 -38.49
CA ARG A 723 -7.85 22.92 -38.74
C ARG A 723 -8.08 22.44 -40.16
N ALA A 724 -9.27 22.69 -40.73
CA ALA A 724 -9.56 22.37 -42.13
C ALA A 724 -8.71 23.19 -43.11
N LYS A 725 -8.50 24.49 -42.84
CA LYS A 725 -7.58 25.34 -43.63
C LYS A 725 -6.13 24.88 -43.51
N GLN A 726 -5.69 24.52 -42.31
CA GLN A 726 -4.36 23.96 -42.05
C GLN A 726 -4.14 22.66 -42.82
N ALA A 727 -5.10 21.73 -42.78
CA ALA A 727 -5.01 20.45 -43.50
C ALA A 727 -4.88 20.66 -45.02
N ARG A 728 -5.67 21.57 -45.61
CA ARG A 728 -5.60 21.88 -47.05
C ARG A 728 -4.28 22.53 -47.47
N GLN A 729 -3.76 23.47 -46.68
CA GLN A 729 -2.46 24.08 -46.96
C GLN A 729 -1.33 23.06 -46.82
N PHE A 730 -1.43 22.19 -45.81
CA PHE A 730 -0.46 21.13 -45.55
C PHE A 730 -0.41 20.11 -46.70
N GLU A 731 -1.55 19.69 -47.24
CA GLU A 731 -1.65 18.77 -48.38
C GLU A 731 -0.93 19.31 -49.63
N PHE A 732 -1.13 20.60 -49.96
CA PHE A 732 -0.46 21.23 -51.10
C PHE A 732 1.05 21.43 -50.89
N LEU A 733 1.46 21.82 -49.68
CA LEU A 733 2.88 21.98 -49.33
C LEU A 733 3.63 20.65 -49.36
N ILE A 734 3.01 19.57 -48.86
CA ILE A 734 3.59 18.23 -48.86
C ILE A 734 3.76 17.69 -50.28
N LYS A 735 2.75 17.85 -51.14
CA LYS A 735 2.81 17.35 -52.51
C LYS A 735 3.96 17.99 -53.31
N ASN A 736 4.04 19.32 -53.31
CA ASN A 736 5.12 20.04 -54.00
C ASN A 736 6.50 19.70 -53.41
N PHE A 737 6.57 19.51 -52.09
CA PHE A 737 7.80 19.13 -51.40
C PHE A 737 8.30 17.75 -51.83
N PHE A 738 7.44 16.74 -51.90
CA PHE A 738 7.83 15.40 -52.33
C PHE A 738 8.21 15.33 -53.81
N ASP A 739 7.53 16.09 -54.68
CA ASP A 739 7.92 16.23 -56.09
C ASP A 739 9.34 16.80 -56.24
N GLU A 740 9.67 17.82 -55.44
CA GLU A 740 11.01 18.41 -55.40
C GLU A 740 12.06 17.46 -54.82
N LEU A 741 11.74 16.71 -53.76
CA LEU A 741 12.66 15.71 -53.20
C LEU A 741 12.94 14.58 -54.18
N LYS A 742 11.89 14.08 -54.87
CA LYS A 742 12.00 13.03 -55.87
C LYS A 742 12.97 13.43 -56.98
N LYS A 743 12.90 14.68 -57.43
CA LYS A 743 13.82 15.23 -58.45
C LYS A 743 15.28 15.20 -57.99
N ASP A 744 15.56 15.68 -56.77
CA ASP A 744 16.93 15.75 -56.24
C ASP A 744 17.51 14.35 -55.99
N VAL A 745 16.71 13.44 -55.42
CA VAL A 745 17.12 12.04 -55.17
C VAL A 745 17.38 11.30 -56.49
N THR A 746 16.54 11.50 -57.51
CA THR A 746 16.73 10.89 -58.84
C THR A 746 18.00 11.39 -59.51
N ALA A 747 18.30 12.69 -59.40
CA ALA A 747 19.54 13.25 -59.91
C ALA A 747 20.78 12.62 -59.24
N ILE A 748 20.74 12.39 -57.93
CA ILE A 748 21.81 11.68 -57.20
C ILE A 748 21.95 10.24 -57.70
N GLN A 749 20.84 9.51 -57.88
CA GLN A 749 20.89 8.13 -58.38
C GLN A 749 21.57 8.03 -59.73
N ASN A 750 21.23 8.94 -60.66
CA ASN A 750 21.83 8.96 -62.00
C ASN A 750 23.35 9.19 -61.94
N LEU A 751 23.82 10.14 -61.12
CA LEU A 751 25.25 10.40 -60.93
C LEU A 751 25.98 9.18 -60.34
N LEU A 752 25.37 8.48 -59.38
CA LEU A 752 25.96 7.27 -58.79
C LEU A 752 25.98 6.08 -59.77
N GLU A 753 24.97 5.97 -60.64
CA GLU A 753 24.92 4.95 -61.69
C GLU A 753 26.02 5.16 -62.73
N GLU A 754 26.18 6.40 -63.21
CA GLU A 754 27.23 6.78 -64.14
C GLU A 754 28.64 6.51 -63.57
N ASN A 755 28.83 6.80 -62.29
CA ASN A 755 30.08 6.50 -61.59
C ASN A 755 30.35 5.00 -61.46
N SER A 756 29.31 4.19 -61.22
CA SER A 756 29.42 2.73 -61.19
C SER A 756 29.92 2.21 -62.54
N LYS A 757 29.23 2.62 -63.62
CA LYS A 757 29.56 2.20 -64.98
C LYS A 757 30.98 2.63 -65.37
N TYR A 758 31.34 3.88 -65.07
CA TYR A 758 32.68 4.41 -65.33
C TYR A 758 33.77 3.59 -64.62
N LEU A 759 33.58 3.25 -63.34
CA LEU A 759 34.54 2.44 -62.58
C LEU A 759 34.58 0.97 -63.01
N ASP A 760 33.53 0.46 -63.65
CA ASP A 760 33.50 -0.89 -64.24
C ASP A 760 34.28 -0.99 -65.55
N GLU A 761 34.20 0.05 -66.38
CA GLU A 761 34.82 0.08 -67.70
C GLU A 761 36.26 0.65 -67.67
N HIS A 762 36.67 1.32 -66.59
CA HIS A 762 37.98 1.97 -66.54
C HIS A 762 39.15 0.97 -66.60
N LYS A 763 40.13 1.24 -67.47
CA LYS A 763 41.29 0.35 -67.71
C LYS A 763 42.09 0.02 -66.45
N ALA A 764 42.36 1.02 -65.59
CA ALA A 764 43.10 0.81 -64.35
C ALA A 764 42.31 0.00 -63.30
N MET A 765 40.97 0.13 -63.29
CA MET A 765 40.10 -0.64 -62.39
C MET A 765 39.94 -2.08 -62.86
N THR A 766 39.87 -2.29 -64.18
CA THR A 766 39.86 -3.63 -64.79
C THR A 766 41.16 -4.37 -64.48
N LYS A 767 42.32 -3.72 -64.69
CA LYS A 767 43.62 -4.30 -64.35
C LYS A 767 43.77 -4.58 -62.84
N MET A 768 43.26 -3.70 -61.98
CA MET A 768 43.22 -3.94 -60.53
C MET A 768 42.39 -5.18 -60.19
N ARG A 769 41.22 -5.36 -60.82
CA ARG A 769 40.38 -6.55 -60.65
C ARG A 769 41.12 -7.84 -61.02
N GLU A 770 41.81 -7.84 -62.16
CA GLU A 770 42.61 -8.98 -62.61
C GLU A 770 43.74 -9.31 -61.61
N LEU A 771 44.50 -8.31 -61.16
CA LEU A 771 45.57 -8.50 -60.18
C LEU A 771 45.05 -8.98 -58.82
N MET A 772 43.87 -8.58 -58.37
CA MET A 772 43.26 -9.09 -57.13
C MET A 772 42.84 -10.57 -57.25
N GLN A 773 42.33 -10.97 -58.42
CA GLN A 773 42.03 -12.38 -58.69
C GLN A 773 43.32 -13.21 -58.71
N GLU A 774 44.38 -12.69 -59.32
CA GLU A 774 45.69 -13.33 -59.35
C GLU A 774 46.30 -13.44 -57.95
N GLU A 775 46.26 -12.37 -57.14
CA GLU A 775 46.69 -12.37 -55.74
C GLU A 775 45.98 -13.47 -54.93
N THR A 776 44.66 -13.58 -55.10
CA THR A 776 43.86 -14.60 -54.42
C THR A 776 44.31 -16.01 -54.79
N ARG A 777 44.55 -16.27 -56.08
CA ARG A 777 45.09 -17.56 -56.56
C ARG A 777 46.48 -17.84 -56.00
N ILE A 778 47.37 -16.84 -55.97
CA ILE A 778 48.72 -17.00 -55.41
C ILE A 778 48.67 -17.28 -53.91
N ARG A 779 47.81 -16.59 -53.14
CA ARG A 779 47.64 -16.84 -51.70
C ARG A 779 47.12 -18.26 -51.42
N GLN A 780 46.17 -18.75 -52.22
CA GLN A 780 45.73 -20.14 -52.13
C GLN A 780 46.86 -21.13 -52.45
N LYS A 781 47.65 -20.84 -53.49
CA LYS A 781 48.84 -21.63 -53.85
C LYS A 781 49.86 -21.64 -52.70
N ILE A 782 50.18 -20.49 -52.11
CA ILE A 782 51.07 -20.38 -50.92
C ILE A 782 50.54 -21.22 -49.78
N LYS A 783 49.24 -21.18 -49.48
CA LYS A 783 48.63 -21.99 -48.41
C LYS A 783 48.80 -23.49 -48.67
N SER A 784 48.61 -23.92 -49.92
CA SER A 784 48.82 -25.33 -50.30
C SER A 784 50.30 -25.75 -50.22
N LEU A 785 51.21 -24.89 -50.67
CA LEU A 785 52.65 -25.15 -50.64
C LEU A 785 53.22 -25.10 -49.22
N SER A 786 52.71 -24.20 -48.35
CA SER A 786 53.13 -24.16 -46.95
C SER A 786 52.74 -25.43 -46.21
N GLN A 787 51.54 -25.97 -46.49
CA GLN A 787 51.12 -27.24 -45.92
C GLN A 787 52.02 -28.39 -46.40
N LYS A 788 52.22 -28.50 -47.72
CA LYS A 788 53.13 -29.50 -48.30
C LYS A 788 54.56 -29.42 -47.74
N THR A 789 55.06 -28.21 -47.47
CA THR A 789 56.40 -28.00 -46.90
C THR A 789 56.49 -28.47 -45.45
N ILE A 790 55.44 -28.27 -44.64
CA ILE A 790 55.36 -28.75 -43.25
C ILE A 790 55.31 -30.28 -43.24
N ASP A 791 54.50 -30.87 -44.11
CA ASP A 791 54.31 -32.32 -44.22
C ASP A 791 55.58 -33.03 -44.71
N SER A 792 56.44 -32.37 -45.50
CA SER A 792 57.72 -32.90 -46.00
C SER A 792 58.92 -32.70 -45.06
N SER A 793 58.70 -32.40 -43.77
CA SER A 793 59.79 -32.04 -42.82
C SER A 793 60.83 -33.13 -42.55
N LEU A 794 60.58 -34.39 -42.97
CA LEU A 794 61.49 -35.53 -42.84
C LEU A 794 61.87 -36.18 -44.20
N SER A 795 61.54 -35.55 -45.35
CA SER A 795 61.88 -36.07 -46.69
C SER A 795 62.94 -35.21 -47.41
N GLU A 796 63.62 -35.80 -48.40
CA GLU A 796 64.61 -35.08 -49.24
C GLU A 796 63.96 -33.94 -50.06
N ASP A 797 62.65 -33.97 -50.29
CA ASP A 797 61.90 -32.98 -51.09
C ASP A 797 61.65 -31.63 -50.37
N LEU A 798 62.03 -31.50 -49.09
CA LEU A 798 61.82 -30.28 -48.29
C LEU A 798 62.44 -29.03 -48.95
N GLY A 799 63.64 -29.18 -49.52
CA GLY A 799 64.36 -28.09 -50.18
C GLY A 799 63.61 -27.54 -51.40
N ASP A 800 63.06 -28.43 -52.22
CA ASP A 800 62.32 -28.07 -53.43
C ASP A 800 60.96 -27.43 -53.11
N ASN A 801 60.25 -27.95 -52.09
CA ASN A 801 59.00 -27.37 -51.61
C ASN A 801 59.20 -25.96 -51.02
N PHE A 802 60.29 -25.74 -50.26
CA PHE A 802 60.63 -24.42 -49.72
C PHE A 802 60.97 -23.42 -50.83
N LYS A 803 61.67 -23.87 -51.89
CA LYS A 803 61.96 -23.05 -53.07
C LYS A 803 60.69 -22.63 -53.81
N ALA A 804 59.77 -23.58 -54.08
CA ALA A 804 58.49 -23.30 -54.72
C ALA A 804 57.59 -22.36 -53.89
N LEU A 805 57.59 -22.52 -52.55
CA LEU A 805 56.89 -21.63 -51.63
C LEU A 805 57.46 -20.21 -51.68
N ASN A 806 58.78 -20.05 -51.69
CA ASN A 806 59.43 -18.75 -51.78
C ASN A 806 59.20 -18.08 -53.14
N GLU A 807 59.18 -18.83 -54.24
CA GLU A 807 58.80 -18.31 -55.56
C GLU A 807 57.36 -17.80 -55.58
N ALA A 808 56.42 -18.55 -55.01
CA ALA A 808 55.03 -18.10 -54.88
C ALA A 808 54.89 -16.85 -53.99
N ARG A 809 55.68 -16.75 -52.90
CA ARG A 809 55.75 -15.52 -52.07
C ARG A 809 56.33 -14.32 -52.84
N LYS A 810 57.34 -14.53 -53.68
CA LYS A 810 57.92 -13.49 -54.55
C LYS A 810 56.91 -13.02 -55.60
N GLN A 811 56.16 -13.95 -56.20
CA GLN A 811 55.05 -13.63 -57.09
C GLN A 811 54.00 -12.78 -56.38
N LEU A 812 53.57 -13.19 -55.18
CA LEU A 812 52.62 -12.42 -54.36
C LEU A 812 53.12 -10.99 -54.11
N SER A 813 54.39 -10.85 -53.70
CA SER A 813 54.99 -9.53 -53.48
C SER A 813 54.97 -8.67 -54.73
N THR A 814 55.24 -9.25 -55.91
CA THR A 814 55.26 -8.53 -57.19
C THR A 814 53.84 -8.09 -57.57
N THR A 815 52.85 -8.98 -57.45
CA THR A 815 51.44 -8.68 -57.69
C THR A 815 50.94 -7.58 -56.76
N VAL A 816 51.27 -7.63 -55.47
CA VAL A 816 50.88 -6.60 -54.49
C VAL A 816 51.54 -5.25 -54.81
N ILE A 817 52.82 -5.23 -55.19
CA ILE A 817 53.49 -4.00 -55.64
C ILE A 817 52.81 -3.42 -56.89
N GLU A 818 52.42 -4.27 -57.86
CA GLU A 818 51.73 -3.83 -59.06
C GLU A 818 50.33 -3.26 -58.75
N GLN A 819 49.59 -3.87 -57.82
CA GLN A 819 48.32 -3.32 -57.31
C GLN A 819 48.52 -1.95 -56.65
N ASP A 820 49.51 -1.80 -55.76
CA ASP A 820 49.81 -0.54 -55.09
C ASP A 820 50.24 0.54 -56.11
N ASN A 821 50.99 0.17 -57.14
CA ASN A 821 51.40 1.08 -58.24
C ASN A 821 50.23 1.58 -59.09
N LEU A 822 49.15 0.79 -59.22
CA LEU A 822 47.94 1.26 -59.90
C LEU A 822 47.25 2.41 -59.17
N ARG A 823 47.48 2.54 -57.85
CA ARG A 823 46.96 3.64 -57.02
C ARG A 823 45.43 3.76 -57.07
N THR A 824 44.72 2.64 -57.20
CA THR A 824 43.25 2.59 -57.34
C THR A 824 42.52 2.05 -56.11
N ARG A 825 43.22 1.69 -55.02
CA ARG A 825 42.64 1.05 -53.83
C ARG A 825 41.45 1.84 -53.23
N GLY A 826 41.50 3.17 -53.17
CA GLY A 826 40.39 3.99 -52.66
C GLY A 826 39.16 3.98 -53.58
N PHE A 827 39.36 3.96 -54.91
CA PHE A 827 38.27 3.82 -55.89
C PHE A 827 37.65 2.44 -55.86
N GLN A 828 38.46 1.41 -55.60
CA GLN A 828 37.98 0.04 -55.42
C GLN A 828 37.10 -0.08 -54.16
N ASN A 829 37.53 0.48 -53.04
CA ASN A 829 36.73 0.51 -51.81
C ASN A 829 35.40 1.26 -52.03
N PHE A 830 35.41 2.39 -52.74
CA PHE A 830 34.18 3.11 -53.06
C PHE A 830 33.24 2.29 -53.96
N LYS A 831 33.80 1.65 -54.99
CA LYS A 831 33.06 0.76 -55.90
C LYS A 831 32.38 -0.40 -55.18
N GLU A 832 33.04 -1.00 -54.20
CA GLU A 832 32.47 -2.09 -53.39
C GLU A 832 31.29 -1.64 -52.52
N ASN A 833 31.30 -0.38 -52.07
CA ASN A 833 30.23 0.19 -51.24
C ASN A 833 29.12 0.86 -52.07
N LEU A 834 29.37 1.17 -53.34
CA LEU A 834 28.44 1.84 -54.24
C LEU A 834 27.07 1.14 -54.37
N PRO A 835 26.96 -0.21 -54.41
CA PRO A 835 25.67 -0.89 -54.44
C PRO A 835 24.80 -0.60 -53.21
N GLN A 836 25.39 -0.53 -52.01
CA GLN A 836 24.65 -0.22 -50.79
C GLN A 836 24.16 1.23 -50.79
N ILE A 837 25.01 2.15 -51.24
CA ILE A 837 24.68 3.57 -51.37
C ILE A 837 23.54 3.75 -52.38
N LYS A 838 23.63 3.12 -53.56
CA LYS A 838 22.58 3.16 -54.59
C LYS A 838 21.24 2.65 -54.06
N LYS A 839 21.25 1.52 -53.33
CA LYS A 839 20.05 0.96 -52.70
C LYS A 839 19.40 1.93 -51.71
N ARG A 840 20.20 2.63 -50.89
CA ARG A 840 19.67 3.65 -49.95
C ARG A 840 18.99 4.79 -50.68
N TYR A 841 19.57 5.28 -51.78
CA TYR A 841 18.95 6.34 -52.59
C TYR A 841 17.73 5.86 -53.38
N GLU A 842 17.66 4.57 -53.73
CA GLU A 842 16.45 3.95 -54.28
C GLU A 842 15.30 3.90 -53.28
N THR A 843 15.57 3.45 -52.06
CA THR A 843 14.57 3.51 -50.98
C THR A 843 14.18 4.94 -50.65
N LEU A 844 15.12 5.90 -50.66
CA LEU A 844 14.77 7.32 -50.51
C LEU A 844 13.83 7.80 -51.62
N ARG A 845 14.02 7.36 -52.88
CA ARG A 845 13.10 7.69 -53.97
C ARG A 845 11.73 7.07 -53.77
N GLU A 846 11.66 5.79 -53.42
CA GLU A 846 10.39 5.09 -53.12
C GLU A 846 9.61 5.81 -52.01
N LEU A 847 10.29 6.22 -50.94
CA LEU A 847 9.68 6.98 -49.85
C LEU A 847 9.16 8.35 -50.29
N THR A 848 9.76 8.97 -51.31
CA THR A 848 9.18 10.20 -51.91
C THR A 848 7.92 9.92 -52.74
N GLU A 849 7.78 8.74 -53.34
CA GLU A 849 6.59 8.36 -54.11
C GLU A 849 5.43 7.96 -53.19
N LEU A 850 5.75 7.36 -52.04
CA LEU A 850 4.80 7.00 -50.99
C LEU A 850 4.42 8.16 -50.08
N ASN A 851 5.04 9.33 -50.24
CA ASN A 851 4.87 10.52 -49.38
C ASN A 851 5.19 10.26 -47.88
N GLU A 852 6.14 9.37 -47.58
CA GLU A 852 6.50 8.95 -46.21
C GLU A 852 7.62 9.82 -45.62
N LEU A 853 7.26 10.96 -45.02
CA LEU A 853 8.22 12.01 -44.59
C LEU A 853 9.16 11.55 -43.47
N ASN A 854 8.61 10.81 -42.50
CA ASN A 854 9.34 10.42 -41.29
C ASN A 854 10.41 9.38 -41.62
N GLU A 855 10.04 8.36 -42.39
CA GLU A 855 10.96 7.31 -42.85
C GLU A 855 12.02 7.89 -43.79
N PHE A 856 11.61 8.79 -44.70
CA PHE A 856 12.54 9.50 -45.58
C PHE A 856 13.61 10.26 -44.78
N ASN A 857 13.20 11.07 -43.79
CA ASN A 857 14.13 11.85 -42.98
C ASN A 857 15.07 10.96 -42.15
N ALA A 858 14.57 9.85 -41.61
CA ALA A 858 15.38 8.90 -40.85
C ALA A 858 16.46 8.25 -41.72
N LEU A 859 16.10 7.74 -42.90
CA LEU A 859 17.03 7.13 -43.84
C LEU A 859 18.02 8.17 -44.41
N PHE A 860 17.55 9.38 -44.69
CA PHE A 860 18.36 10.46 -45.25
C PHE A 860 19.46 10.91 -44.28
N LYS A 861 19.14 11.05 -42.98
CA LYS A 861 20.11 11.40 -41.93
C LYS A 861 21.27 10.42 -41.82
N ASN A 862 21.03 9.14 -42.13
CA ASN A 862 22.07 8.11 -42.10
C ASN A 862 22.87 8.04 -43.41
N THR A 863 22.22 8.34 -44.54
CA THR A 863 22.81 8.24 -45.87
C THR A 863 23.70 9.46 -46.22
N TYR A 864 23.28 10.67 -45.83
CA TYR A 864 24.01 11.89 -46.16
C TYR A 864 25.45 11.96 -45.60
N PRO A 865 25.70 11.65 -44.31
CA PRO A 865 27.07 11.68 -43.76
C PRO A 865 28.02 10.69 -44.42
N GLU A 866 27.50 9.57 -44.93
CA GLU A 866 28.29 8.55 -45.62
C GLU A 866 28.85 9.05 -46.96
N ILE A 867 28.03 9.72 -47.77
CA ILE A 867 28.49 10.38 -49.00
C ILE A 867 29.57 11.44 -48.70
N PHE A 868 29.35 12.24 -47.66
CA PHE A 868 30.30 13.27 -47.25
C PHE A 868 31.66 12.66 -46.84
N ARG A 869 31.63 11.51 -46.16
CA ARG A 869 32.84 10.74 -45.83
C ARG A 869 33.57 10.22 -47.07
N TRP A 870 32.84 9.67 -48.04
CA TRP A 870 33.44 9.22 -49.31
C TRP A 870 34.07 10.38 -50.08
N GLN A 871 33.37 11.50 -50.20
CA GLN A 871 33.91 12.72 -50.81
C GLN A 871 35.19 13.20 -50.10
N GLY A 872 35.21 13.19 -48.76
CA GLY A 872 36.38 13.52 -47.96
C GLY A 872 37.55 12.58 -48.20
N SER A 873 37.29 11.26 -48.24
CA SER A 873 38.31 10.23 -48.49
C SER A 873 38.95 10.33 -49.88
N MET A 874 38.17 10.72 -50.89
CA MET A 874 38.67 10.95 -52.25
C MET A 874 39.58 12.19 -52.32
N ARG A 875 39.38 13.18 -51.44
CA ARG A 875 40.22 14.38 -51.37
C ARG A 875 41.51 14.20 -50.58
N SER A 876 41.49 13.38 -49.53
CA SER A 876 42.62 13.22 -48.61
C SER A 876 43.65 12.18 -49.06
N THR A 877 43.32 11.34 -50.04
CA THR A 877 44.22 10.29 -50.52
C THR A 877 45.25 10.86 -51.51
N ARG A 878 46.44 11.23 -51.01
CA ARG A 878 47.59 11.64 -51.83
C ARG A 878 48.01 10.50 -52.77
N ASN A 879 48.24 10.80 -54.05
CA ASN A 879 48.78 9.91 -55.08
C ASN A 879 47.81 8.91 -55.76
N GLN A 880 46.54 9.23 -55.99
CA GLN A 880 45.66 8.42 -56.86
C GLN A 880 45.80 8.79 -58.36
N ARG A 881 45.21 7.97 -59.24
CA ARG A 881 45.01 8.26 -60.68
C ARG A 881 44.17 9.53 -60.87
N GLU A 882 44.76 10.60 -61.40
CA GLU A 882 44.13 11.94 -61.54
C GLU A 882 42.84 11.90 -62.40
N ASP A 883 42.82 11.09 -63.46
CA ASP A 883 41.68 10.93 -64.37
C ASP A 883 40.41 10.37 -63.69
N ILE A 884 40.55 9.37 -62.81
CA ILE A 884 39.44 8.82 -62.04
C ILE A 884 39.06 9.77 -60.90
N GLY A 885 40.06 10.36 -60.24
CA GLY A 885 39.88 11.22 -59.08
C GLY A 885 39.11 12.50 -59.39
N ASP A 886 39.42 13.16 -60.51
CA ASP A 886 38.80 14.42 -60.89
C ASP A 886 37.29 14.27 -61.18
N ARG A 887 36.93 13.25 -61.97
CA ARG A 887 35.52 12.97 -62.29
C ARG A 887 34.73 12.57 -61.05
N LEU A 888 35.20 11.60 -60.27
CA LEU A 888 34.49 11.15 -59.06
C LEU A 888 34.36 12.26 -58.01
N ASN A 889 35.39 13.10 -57.85
CA ASN A 889 35.33 14.22 -56.91
C ASN A 889 34.32 15.28 -57.38
N GLN A 890 34.23 15.53 -58.69
CA GLN A 890 33.23 16.42 -59.25
C GLN A 890 31.80 15.89 -59.04
N ASP A 891 31.56 14.61 -59.37
CA ASP A 891 30.23 14.02 -59.23
C ASP A 891 29.82 13.90 -57.76
N LEU A 892 30.73 13.51 -56.86
CA LEU A 892 30.46 13.48 -55.42
C LEU A 892 30.26 14.87 -54.82
N ARG A 893 30.87 15.93 -55.36
CA ARG A 893 30.54 17.31 -54.97
C ARG A 893 29.10 17.66 -55.33
N GLU A 894 28.67 17.26 -56.51
CA GLU A 894 27.30 17.51 -56.97
C GLU A 894 26.29 16.70 -56.14
N VAL A 895 26.58 15.44 -55.81
CA VAL A 895 25.76 14.65 -54.88
C VAL A 895 25.68 15.31 -53.49
N THR A 896 26.80 15.81 -52.94
CA THR A 896 26.79 16.54 -51.66
C THR A 896 25.96 17.83 -51.76
N ARG A 897 26.03 18.56 -52.89
CA ARG A 897 25.23 19.77 -53.13
C ARG A 897 23.73 19.44 -53.13
N LEU A 898 23.32 18.41 -53.87
CA LEU A 898 21.92 17.95 -53.92
C LEU A 898 21.41 17.46 -52.55
N ASN A 899 22.23 16.74 -51.80
CA ASN A 899 21.87 16.37 -50.43
C ASN A 899 21.72 17.60 -49.50
N ALA A 900 22.57 18.61 -49.64
CA ALA A 900 22.42 19.84 -48.87
C ALA A 900 21.11 20.58 -49.22
N GLU A 901 20.68 20.53 -50.49
CA GLU A 901 19.37 21.03 -50.92
C GLU A 901 18.21 20.24 -50.30
N ILE A 902 18.27 18.91 -50.30
CA ILE A 902 17.30 18.05 -49.61
C ILE A 902 17.20 18.41 -48.12
N SER A 903 18.34 18.54 -47.44
CA SER A 903 18.38 18.93 -46.02
C SER A 903 17.79 20.32 -45.78
N LYS A 904 18.04 21.28 -46.69
CA LYS A 904 17.50 22.64 -46.61
C LYS A 904 15.98 22.63 -46.81
N LYS A 905 15.49 21.86 -47.79
CA LYS A 905 14.06 21.68 -48.07
C LYS A 905 13.33 21.06 -46.87
N LEU A 906 13.89 20.01 -46.26
CA LEU A 906 13.37 19.41 -45.02
C LEU A 906 13.29 20.44 -43.89
N GLY A 907 14.33 21.27 -43.75
CA GLY A 907 14.37 22.34 -42.75
C GLY A 907 13.43 23.52 -43.03
N SER A 908 13.12 23.83 -44.29
CA SER A 908 12.09 24.82 -44.63
C SER A 908 10.68 24.29 -44.41
N LEU A 909 10.41 23.04 -44.78
CA LEU A 909 9.10 22.40 -44.53
C LEU A 909 8.77 22.43 -43.03
N LYS A 910 9.71 22.02 -42.18
CA LYS A 910 9.54 22.07 -40.71
C LYS A 910 9.18 23.47 -40.22
N ARG A 911 9.88 24.51 -40.70
CA ARG A 911 9.63 25.91 -40.29
C ARG A 911 8.32 26.47 -40.83
N SER A 912 7.89 26.06 -42.02
CA SER A 912 6.60 26.47 -42.60
C SER A 912 5.42 25.83 -41.88
N ILE A 913 5.57 24.57 -41.44
CA ILE A 913 4.58 23.89 -40.59
C ILE A 913 4.43 24.60 -39.23
N GLU A 914 5.53 25.12 -38.65
CA GLU A 914 5.51 25.80 -37.36
C GLU A 914 5.04 27.28 -37.41
N ARG A 915 5.13 27.98 -38.55
CA ARG A 915 4.90 29.44 -38.64
C ARG A 915 3.50 29.88 -39.08
N ASP A 916 2.68 29.03 -39.69
CA ASP A 916 1.45 29.48 -40.39
C ASP A 916 0.12 29.18 -39.68
N SER A 917 0.12 28.81 -38.39
CA SER A 917 -1.14 28.47 -37.70
C SER A 917 -2.01 29.69 -37.33
N GLN A 918 -1.43 30.89 -37.17
CA GLN A 918 -2.15 32.12 -36.78
C GLN A 918 -2.55 32.99 -38.00
N SER A 919 -1.84 32.88 -39.13
CA SER A 919 -2.08 33.65 -40.35
C SER A 919 -3.32 33.20 -41.14
N LEU A 920 -3.81 31.99 -40.87
CA LEU A 920 -4.95 31.37 -41.56
C LEU A 920 -6.34 31.83 -41.03
N LEU A 921 -6.36 32.61 -39.96
CA LEU A 921 -7.57 33.23 -39.45
C LEU A 921 -7.96 34.44 -40.32
N THR A 922 -9.20 34.45 -40.79
CA THR A 922 -9.81 35.59 -41.47
C THR A 922 -10.04 36.74 -40.50
N ASP A 923 -10.10 37.98 -41.01
CA ASP A 923 -10.37 39.15 -40.15
C ASP A 923 -11.73 39.06 -39.43
N LYS A 924 -12.69 38.36 -40.04
CA LYS A 924 -13.98 38.02 -39.41
C LYS A 924 -13.79 37.08 -38.21
N GLU A 925 -13.01 36.00 -38.37
CA GLU A 925 -12.71 35.07 -37.28
C GLU A 925 -11.90 35.74 -36.16
N LYS A 926 -10.94 36.62 -36.50
CA LYS A 926 -10.21 37.43 -35.50
C LYS A 926 -11.13 38.35 -34.71
N THR A 927 -12.03 39.06 -35.40
CA THR A 927 -13.04 39.91 -34.75
C THR A 927 -13.96 39.08 -33.84
N GLN A 928 -14.32 37.86 -34.25
CA GLN A 928 -15.12 36.95 -33.41
C GLN A 928 -14.34 36.50 -32.17
N LEU A 929 -13.05 36.15 -32.30
CA LEU A 929 -12.20 35.79 -31.16
C LEU A 929 -12.04 36.95 -30.17
N ASP A 930 -11.91 38.19 -30.66
CA ASP A 930 -11.87 39.38 -29.80
C ASP A 930 -13.20 39.60 -29.05
N GLN A 931 -14.34 39.33 -29.68
CA GLN A 931 -15.64 39.37 -29.03
C GLN A 931 -15.76 38.29 -27.93
N LEU A 932 -15.36 37.06 -28.23
CA LEU A 932 -15.35 35.96 -27.25
C LEU A 932 -14.40 36.26 -26.08
N SER A 933 -13.21 36.83 -26.36
CA SER A 933 -12.26 37.27 -25.34
C SER A 933 -12.87 38.30 -24.37
N ARG A 934 -13.67 39.26 -24.88
CA ARG A 934 -14.39 40.21 -24.01
C ARG A 934 -15.45 39.53 -23.15
N GLN A 935 -16.14 38.51 -23.66
CA GLN A 935 -17.10 37.74 -22.87
C GLN A 935 -16.40 36.93 -21.77
N GLU A 936 -15.25 36.31 -22.07
CA GLU A 936 -14.38 35.66 -21.08
C GLU A 936 -13.92 36.62 -19.99
N GLN A 937 -13.58 37.87 -20.35
CA GLN A 937 -13.23 38.91 -19.39
C GLN A 937 -14.39 39.26 -18.45
N GLU A 938 -15.61 39.46 -18.98
CA GLU A 938 -16.80 39.74 -18.18
C GLU A 938 -17.13 38.59 -17.22
N MET A 939 -17.05 37.34 -17.69
CA MET A 939 -17.25 36.16 -16.86
C MET A 939 -16.16 36.02 -15.80
N SER A 940 -14.91 36.34 -16.12
CA SER A 940 -13.81 36.36 -15.16
C SER A 940 -14.09 37.34 -14.01
N GLN A 941 -14.65 38.52 -14.30
CA GLN A 941 -15.02 39.50 -13.27
C GLN A 941 -16.20 39.02 -12.43
N GLN A 942 -17.20 38.37 -13.04
CA GLN A 942 -18.31 37.76 -12.31
C GLN A 942 -17.83 36.62 -11.40
N ALA A 943 -16.89 35.79 -11.88
CA ALA A 943 -16.29 34.74 -11.08
C ALA A 943 -15.49 35.29 -9.90
N GLU A 944 -14.79 36.42 -10.07
CA GLU A 944 -14.09 37.12 -8.99
C GLU A 944 -15.07 37.65 -7.93
N ALA A 945 -16.15 38.31 -8.35
CA ALA A 945 -17.18 38.79 -7.42
C ALA A 945 -17.84 37.63 -6.65
N MET A 946 -18.06 36.49 -7.30
CA MET A 946 -18.58 35.29 -6.63
C MET A 946 -17.57 34.67 -5.66
N LYS A 947 -16.27 34.63 -6.01
CA LYS A 947 -15.20 34.22 -5.11
C LYS A 947 -15.23 35.05 -3.83
N ASP A 948 -15.29 36.38 -3.96
CA ASP A 948 -15.31 37.28 -2.81
C ASP A 948 -16.60 37.13 -1.98
N SER A 949 -17.73 36.93 -2.65
CA SER A 949 -19.00 36.59 -2.00
C SER A 949 -18.91 35.31 -1.18
N PHE A 950 -18.31 34.23 -1.72
CA PHE A 950 -18.11 32.98 -0.98
C PHE A 950 -17.11 33.11 0.17
N ILE A 951 -16.09 33.96 0.05
CA ILE A 951 -15.20 34.30 1.18
C ILE A 951 -16.02 34.95 2.29
N LYS A 952 -16.87 35.92 1.96
CA LYS A 952 -17.74 36.59 2.94
C LYS A 952 -18.76 35.62 3.56
N MET A 953 -19.39 34.77 2.76
CA MET A 953 -20.33 33.76 3.27
C MET A 953 -19.65 32.75 4.20
N ASN A 954 -18.43 32.32 3.89
CA ASN A 954 -17.65 31.44 4.77
C ASN A 954 -17.28 32.15 6.09
N GLN A 955 -16.93 33.44 6.02
CA GLN A 955 -16.67 34.26 7.21
C GLN A 955 -17.91 34.49 8.06
N GLU A 956 -19.11 34.50 7.49
CA GLU A 956 -20.37 34.63 8.24
C GLU A 956 -20.89 33.27 8.72
N ASN A 957 -20.60 32.20 7.98
CA ASN A 957 -21.05 30.84 8.26
C ASN A 957 -19.97 29.79 7.87
N PRO A 958 -19.26 29.21 8.85
CA PRO A 958 -18.22 28.20 8.64
C PRO A 958 -18.69 26.91 7.94
N LEU A 959 -20.00 26.66 7.81
CA LEU A 959 -20.55 25.54 7.05
C LEU A 959 -20.45 25.73 5.54
N VAL A 960 -20.28 26.97 5.08
CA VAL A 960 -20.01 27.26 3.67
C VAL A 960 -18.55 26.89 3.39
N PRO A 961 -18.26 25.86 2.59
CA PRO A 961 -16.90 25.37 2.42
C PRO A 961 -15.96 26.42 1.80
N PRO A 962 -14.71 26.53 2.26
CA PRO A 962 -13.71 27.39 1.62
C PRO A 962 -13.31 26.90 0.22
N THR A 963 -13.70 25.68 -0.16
CA THR A 963 -13.50 25.16 -1.51
C THR A 963 -14.32 25.90 -2.55
N LEU A 964 -15.46 26.49 -2.18
CA LEU A 964 -16.29 27.27 -3.10
C LEU A 964 -15.55 28.51 -3.61
N SER A 965 -14.92 29.26 -2.71
CA SER A 965 -14.10 30.41 -3.09
C SER A 965 -12.86 29.97 -3.87
N ARG A 966 -12.20 28.88 -3.46
CA ARG A 966 -11.05 28.33 -4.20
C ARG A 966 -11.41 27.95 -5.64
N ASN A 967 -12.49 27.19 -5.84
CA ASN A 967 -12.94 26.76 -7.16
C ASN A 967 -13.32 27.97 -8.04
N MET A 968 -13.97 29.00 -7.46
CA MET A 968 -14.24 30.24 -8.20
C MET A 968 -12.98 31.03 -8.53
N GLY A 969 -11.98 31.02 -7.66
CA GLY A 969 -10.65 31.56 -7.96
C GLY A 969 -9.96 30.82 -9.11
N ASP A 970 -10.12 29.49 -9.17
CA ASP A 970 -9.59 28.68 -10.27
C ASP A 970 -10.33 28.95 -11.57
N ALA A 971 -11.66 29.05 -11.52
CA ALA A 971 -12.49 29.47 -12.64
C ALA A 971 -12.03 30.83 -13.16
N GLN A 972 -11.92 31.85 -12.30
CA GLN A 972 -11.44 33.18 -12.66
C GLN A 972 -10.08 33.15 -13.36
N ARG A 973 -9.09 32.44 -12.82
CA ARG A 973 -7.76 32.32 -13.45
C ARG A 973 -7.82 31.64 -14.82
N ASN A 974 -8.63 30.59 -14.96
CA ASN A 974 -8.79 29.89 -16.24
C ASN A 974 -9.54 30.73 -17.28
N LEU A 975 -10.57 31.49 -16.88
CA LEU A 975 -11.28 32.45 -17.73
C LEU A 975 -10.33 33.56 -18.21
N LYS A 976 -9.50 34.09 -17.33
CA LYS A 976 -8.46 35.07 -17.71
C LYS A 976 -7.42 34.49 -18.67
N ASN A 977 -7.00 33.24 -18.45
CA ASN A 977 -6.12 32.55 -19.39
C ASN A 977 -6.79 32.29 -20.75
N ALA A 978 -8.09 32.00 -20.77
CA ALA A 978 -8.87 31.86 -21.99
C ALA A 978 -8.95 33.20 -22.74
N GLN A 979 -9.31 34.28 -22.04
CA GLN A 979 -9.30 35.65 -22.55
C GLN A 979 -7.97 35.98 -23.26
N ASP A 980 -6.84 35.81 -22.57
CA ASP A 980 -5.51 36.14 -23.11
C ASP A 980 -5.17 35.30 -24.34
N ARG A 981 -5.54 34.01 -24.33
CA ARG A 981 -5.28 33.08 -25.45
C ARG A 981 -6.15 33.37 -26.65
N LEU A 982 -7.41 33.75 -26.46
CA LEU A 982 -8.30 34.18 -27.54
C LEU A 982 -7.80 35.50 -28.15
N GLN A 983 -7.38 36.46 -27.31
CA GLN A 983 -6.82 37.74 -27.77
C GLN A 983 -5.51 37.56 -28.55
N THR A 984 -4.68 36.60 -28.14
CA THR A 984 -3.44 36.24 -28.85
C THR A 984 -3.66 35.21 -29.97
N GLN A 985 -4.92 34.94 -30.34
CA GLN A 985 -5.32 34.08 -31.46
C GLN A 985 -4.84 32.61 -31.31
N GLN A 986 -4.60 32.17 -30.08
CA GLN A 986 -4.22 30.80 -29.74
C GLN A 986 -5.46 29.93 -29.51
N VAL A 987 -6.29 29.77 -30.55
CA VAL A 987 -7.63 29.16 -30.49
C VAL A 987 -7.65 27.81 -29.76
N GLN A 988 -6.73 26.89 -30.09
CA GLN A 988 -6.68 25.57 -29.46
C GLN A 988 -6.37 25.63 -27.96
N ARG A 989 -5.37 26.45 -27.57
CA ARG A 989 -5.03 26.63 -26.16
C ARG A 989 -6.14 27.39 -25.42
N GLY A 990 -6.88 28.25 -26.12
CA GLY A 990 -8.08 28.92 -25.61
C GLY A 990 -9.09 27.89 -25.12
N ILE A 991 -9.47 26.94 -25.98
CA ILE A 991 -10.40 25.84 -25.66
C ILE A 991 -9.95 25.04 -24.42
N ASP A 992 -8.65 24.77 -24.27
CA ASP A 992 -8.15 24.08 -23.08
C ASP A 992 -8.38 24.88 -21.79
N SER A 993 -8.19 26.19 -21.83
CA SER A 993 -8.46 27.08 -20.70
C SER A 993 -9.97 27.20 -20.44
N GLU A 994 -10.77 27.37 -21.49
CA GLU A 994 -12.24 27.45 -21.43
C GLU A 994 -12.85 26.18 -20.79
N ASN A 995 -12.37 24.99 -21.17
CA ASN A 995 -12.82 23.73 -20.59
C ASN A 995 -12.44 23.59 -19.11
N ARG A 996 -11.25 24.07 -18.71
CA ARG A 996 -10.86 24.09 -17.30
C ARG A 996 -11.71 25.06 -16.49
N ALA A 997 -12.02 26.22 -17.05
CA ALA A 997 -12.95 27.18 -16.44
C ALA A 997 -14.34 26.55 -16.26
N MET A 998 -14.89 25.91 -17.31
CA MET A 998 -16.15 25.18 -17.25
C MET A 998 -16.18 24.15 -16.11
N LYS A 999 -15.13 23.34 -16.00
CA LYS A 999 -15.02 22.33 -14.95
C LYS A 999 -15.08 22.96 -13.55
N SER A 1000 -14.31 24.01 -13.30
CA SER A 1000 -14.33 24.72 -12.01
C SER A 1000 -15.70 25.31 -11.67
N LEU A 1001 -16.43 25.84 -12.67
CA LEU A 1001 -17.80 26.33 -12.48
C LEU A 1001 -18.76 25.18 -12.11
N GLN A 1002 -18.70 24.06 -12.83
CA GLN A 1002 -19.52 22.87 -12.58
C GLN A 1002 -19.25 22.24 -11.21
N ASP A 1003 -17.98 22.14 -10.82
CA ASP A 1003 -17.57 21.62 -9.52
C ASP A 1003 -18.12 22.52 -8.39
N THR A 1004 -18.09 23.84 -8.58
CA THR A 1004 -18.67 24.81 -7.62
C THR A 1004 -20.20 24.64 -7.51
N ARG A 1005 -20.90 24.55 -8.65
CA ARG A 1005 -22.36 24.35 -8.66
C ARG A 1005 -22.76 23.04 -8.00
N LYS A 1006 -22.01 21.96 -8.26
CA LYS A 1006 -22.23 20.65 -7.63
C LYS A 1006 -22.14 20.76 -6.11
N GLN A 1007 -21.09 21.40 -5.59
CA GLN A 1007 -20.93 21.61 -4.15
C GLN A 1007 -22.07 22.45 -3.54
N LEU A 1008 -22.52 23.52 -4.21
CA LEU A 1008 -23.67 24.31 -3.74
C LEU A 1008 -24.97 23.52 -3.72
N ASN A 1009 -25.20 22.67 -4.73
CA ASN A 1009 -26.36 21.79 -4.77
C ASN A 1009 -26.31 20.71 -3.68
N GLU A 1010 -25.12 20.18 -3.36
CA GLU A 1010 -24.93 19.28 -2.23
C GLU A 1010 -25.27 19.95 -0.89
N ILE A 1011 -24.83 21.20 -0.69
CA ILE A 1011 -25.17 21.99 0.51
C ILE A 1011 -26.69 22.19 0.60
N LYS A 1012 -27.32 22.63 -0.50
CA LYS A 1012 -28.78 22.80 -0.61
C LYS A 1012 -29.57 21.52 -0.30
N ASN A 1013 -29.08 20.38 -0.79
CA ASN A 1013 -29.74 19.09 -0.60
C ASN A 1013 -29.48 18.51 0.81
N SER A 1014 -28.32 18.79 1.41
CA SER A 1014 -27.99 18.33 2.77
C SER A 1014 -28.87 18.97 3.85
N GLY A 1015 -29.25 20.24 3.69
CA GLY A 1015 -30.20 20.91 4.60
C GLY A 1015 -31.65 20.40 4.47
N THR A 1016 -32.01 19.76 3.34
CA THR A 1016 -33.37 19.25 3.10
C THR A 1016 -33.51 17.74 3.33
N GLN A 1017 -32.43 16.96 3.19
CA GLN A 1017 -32.45 15.51 3.46
C GLN A 1017 -32.49 15.17 4.95
N MET A 1018 -31.88 15.97 5.84
CA MET A 1018 -31.97 15.76 7.30
C MET A 1018 -33.39 15.99 7.84
N SER A 1019 -34.12 16.98 7.31
CA SER A 1019 -35.54 17.22 7.65
C SER A 1019 -36.47 16.05 7.25
N ASN A 1020 -36.12 15.29 6.21
CA ASN A 1020 -36.93 14.17 5.73
C ASN A 1020 -36.50 12.80 6.28
N GLN A 1021 -35.28 12.64 6.82
CA GLN A 1021 -34.93 11.42 7.56
C GLN A 1021 -35.56 11.41 8.97
N GLY A 1022 -35.82 12.58 9.57
CA GLY A 1022 -36.71 12.73 10.73
C GLY A 1022 -38.21 12.55 10.40
N LYS A 1023 -38.58 12.63 9.11
CA LYS A 1023 -39.87 12.15 8.61
C LYS A 1023 -39.76 10.73 8.08
N ARG A 1024 -39.33 9.79 8.93
CA ARG A 1024 -40.07 8.52 8.89
C ARG A 1024 -41.49 8.90 9.29
N GLU A 1025 -42.44 8.73 8.39
CA GLU A 1025 -43.83 8.50 8.81
C GLU A 1025 -43.83 7.20 9.63
N THR A 1026 -43.30 7.23 10.85
CA THR A 1026 -43.70 6.29 11.89
C THR A 1026 -45.06 6.79 12.33
N PRO A 1027 -46.16 6.10 11.99
CA PRO A 1027 -47.45 6.48 12.55
C PRO A 1027 -47.30 6.41 14.06
N LEU A 1028 -47.63 7.50 14.77
CA LEU A 1028 -47.79 7.51 16.22
C LEU A 1028 -48.72 6.34 16.60
N ARG A 1029 -48.14 5.22 17.06
CA ARG A 1029 -48.85 3.96 17.31
C ARG A 1029 -49.45 3.85 18.72
N LEU A 1030 -49.63 4.97 19.39
CA LEU A 1030 -50.35 5.03 20.66
C LEU A 1030 -51.73 5.66 20.42
N GLY A 1031 -52.71 4.88 19.96
CA GLY A 1031 -54.09 5.34 19.92
C GLY A 1031 -55.05 4.57 19.01
N THR A 1032 -56.08 4.00 19.61
CA THR A 1032 -57.32 3.57 18.94
C THR A 1032 -58.23 4.80 18.76
N GLY A 1033 -58.15 5.51 17.64
CA GLY A 1033 -58.97 6.71 17.48
C GLY A 1033 -58.95 7.34 16.10
N SER A 1034 -60.02 7.13 15.35
CA SER A 1034 -60.36 7.82 14.12
C SER A 1034 -60.38 9.34 14.33
N ARG A 1035 -59.63 10.13 13.54
CA ARG A 1035 -60.16 11.36 12.92
C ARG A 1035 -59.26 12.12 11.92
N ARG A 1036 -60.00 12.66 10.95
CA ARG A 1036 -59.82 13.88 10.13
C ARG A 1036 -58.61 13.98 9.22
N ASP A 1037 -58.83 13.37 8.07
CA ASP A 1037 -58.38 13.82 6.75
C ASP A 1037 -58.22 15.34 6.66
N SER A 1038 -56.98 15.77 6.47
CA SER A 1038 -56.56 17.11 6.09
C SER A 1038 -55.74 17.03 4.79
N ARG A 1039 -56.25 16.33 3.78
CA ARG A 1039 -55.78 16.46 2.39
C ARG A 1039 -56.72 17.33 1.57
N ARG A 1040 -56.47 18.64 1.58
CA ARG A 1040 -56.82 19.52 0.47
C ARG A 1040 -55.66 20.48 0.19
N GLY A 1041 -54.77 20.02 -0.69
CA GLY A 1041 -53.66 20.77 -1.26
C GLY A 1041 -52.98 19.88 -2.29
N GLY A 1042 -53.25 20.12 -3.57
CA GLY A 1042 -53.01 19.18 -4.65
C GLY A 1042 -51.55 18.78 -4.82
N SER A 1043 -51.32 17.47 -4.96
CA SER A 1043 -50.12 16.92 -5.57
C SER A 1043 -50.04 17.40 -7.03
N VAL A 1044 -49.04 18.23 -7.34
CA VAL A 1044 -48.58 18.37 -8.72
C VAL A 1044 -48.04 17.01 -9.14
N ARG A 1045 -48.67 16.46 -10.16
CA ARG A 1045 -48.35 15.20 -10.84
C ARG A 1045 -46.92 15.34 -11.40
N MET A 1046 -45.90 14.92 -10.65
CA MET A 1046 -44.57 14.66 -11.23
C MET A 1046 -44.75 13.52 -12.23
N GLN A 1047 -44.68 13.88 -13.51
CA GLN A 1047 -44.49 12.93 -14.59
C GLN A 1047 -43.24 12.11 -14.26
N LYS A 1048 -43.35 10.79 -14.38
CA LYS A 1048 -42.19 9.90 -14.43
C LYS A 1048 -41.35 10.32 -15.63
N GLU A 1049 -40.43 11.26 -15.44
CA GLU A 1049 -39.28 11.37 -16.31
C GLU A 1049 -38.46 10.12 -16.05
N LYS A 1050 -38.40 9.25 -17.06
CA LYS A 1050 -37.44 8.15 -17.10
C LYS A 1050 -36.08 8.77 -16.86
N VAL A 1051 -35.42 8.37 -15.77
CA VAL A 1051 -33.99 8.59 -15.58
C VAL A 1051 -33.31 7.97 -16.79
N LEU A 1052 -32.90 8.83 -17.74
CA LEU A 1052 -32.00 8.46 -18.79
C LEU A 1052 -30.67 8.18 -18.10
N LEU A 1053 -30.32 6.90 -18.04
CA LEU A 1053 -28.93 6.49 -17.88
C LEU A 1053 -28.09 7.38 -18.82
N PRO A 1054 -26.97 7.95 -18.38
CA PRO A 1054 -26.05 8.61 -19.29
C PRO A 1054 -25.77 7.63 -20.43
N SER A 1055 -26.09 8.02 -21.66
CA SER A 1055 -25.70 7.23 -22.81
C SER A 1055 -24.18 7.19 -22.88
N GLU A 1056 -23.66 6.04 -23.30
CA GLU A 1056 -22.24 5.66 -23.48
C GLU A 1056 -21.44 6.58 -24.44
N ASP A 1057 -21.99 7.75 -24.79
CA ASP A 1057 -21.55 8.63 -25.88
C ASP A 1057 -20.97 9.98 -25.42
N GLN A 1058 -20.72 10.20 -24.12
CA GLN A 1058 -20.10 11.44 -23.61
C GLN A 1058 -18.56 11.45 -23.68
N TYR A 1059 -18.00 10.97 -24.79
CA TYR A 1059 -16.74 11.43 -25.39
C TYR A 1059 -16.64 10.84 -26.80
N LYS A 1060 -17.37 11.40 -27.77
CA LYS A 1060 -17.18 11.05 -29.18
C LYS A 1060 -15.95 11.77 -29.71
N VAL A 1061 -14.82 11.07 -29.64
CA VAL A 1061 -13.70 11.26 -30.56
C VAL A 1061 -14.30 11.34 -31.99
N PRO A 1062 -13.96 12.36 -32.81
CA PRO A 1062 -14.59 12.56 -34.12
C PRO A 1062 -14.56 11.27 -34.92
N SER A 1063 -15.66 10.91 -35.60
CA SER A 1063 -15.77 9.65 -36.36
C SER A 1063 -14.61 9.47 -37.37
N ALA A 1064 -14.08 10.57 -37.90
CA ALA A 1064 -12.89 10.62 -38.75
C ALA A 1064 -11.63 10.06 -38.07
N PHE A 1065 -11.44 10.31 -36.77
CA PHE A 1065 -10.27 9.83 -36.02
C PHE A 1065 -10.36 8.34 -35.68
N ARG A 1066 -11.58 7.80 -35.53
CA ARG A 1066 -11.80 6.35 -35.37
C ARG A 1066 -11.64 5.61 -36.70
N GLU A 1067 -12.07 6.22 -37.80
CA GLU A 1067 -11.79 5.73 -39.16
C GLU A 1067 -10.29 5.76 -39.47
N ASP A 1068 -9.58 6.85 -39.16
CA ASP A 1068 -8.14 6.96 -39.39
C ASP A 1068 -7.32 5.93 -38.59
N ILE A 1069 -7.71 5.63 -37.35
CA ILE A 1069 -7.09 4.56 -36.55
C ILE A 1069 -7.38 3.18 -37.15
N LEU A 1070 -8.62 2.92 -37.58
CA LEU A 1070 -9.00 1.64 -38.20
C LEU A 1070 -8.38 1.45 -39.59
N ASP A 1071 -8.14 2.52 -40.34
CA ASP A 1071 -7.49 2.48 -41.65
C ASP A 1071 -5.97 2.35 -41.52
N ALA A 1072 -5.36 2.94 -40.47
CA ALA A 1072 -3.97 2.71 -40.10
C ALA A 1072 -3.72 1.26 -39.63
N MET A 1073 -4.67 0.66 -38.91
CA MET A 1073 -4.61 -0.76 -38.48
C MET A 1073 -4.80 -1.76 -39.64
N LYS A 1074 -5.42 -1.34 -40.75
CA LYS A 1074 -5.60 -2.19 -41.95
C LYS A 1074 -4.38 -2.24 -42.87
N LYS A 1075 -3.41 -1.33 -42.71
CA LYS A 1075 -2.16 -1.36 -43.47
C LYS A 1075 -1.19 -2.38 -42.85
N GLN A 1076 -0.67 -3.29 -43.67
CA GLN A 1076 0.25 -4.35 -43.22
C GLN A 1076 1.50 -3.73 -42.57
N THR A 1077 1.65 -3.94 -41.27
CA THR A 1077 2.85 -3.58 -40.51
C THR A 1077 3.89 -4.71 -40.63
N PRO A 1078 5.20 -4.39 -40.75
CA PRO A 1078 6.26 -5.40 -40.70
C PRO A 1078 6.19 -6.19 -39.37
N LYS A 1079 6.25 -7.52 -39.43
CA LYS A 1079 6.00 -8.43 -38.29
C LYS A 1079 6.79 -8.11 -37.01
N ASP A 1080 7.97 -7.52 -37.16
CA ASP A 1080 8.86 -7.21 -36.04
C ASP A 1080 8.37 -6.04 -35.18
N TYR A 1081 7.44 -5.21 -35.68
CA TYR A 1081 6.95 -4.00 -35.02
C TYR A 1081 5.46 -4.01 -34.67
N GLU A 1082 4.74 -5.07 -35.06
CA GLU A 1082 3.28 -5.20 -34.88
C GLU A 1082 2.84 -5.08 -33.41
N ARG A 1083 3.65 -5.60 -32.48
CA ARG A 1083 3.36 -5.54 -31.04
C ARG A 1083 3.50 -4.13 -30.46
N LEU A 1084 4.56 -3.40 -30.86
CA LEU A 1084 4.84 -2.04 -30.39
C LEU A 1084 3.82 -1.04 -30.93
N VAL A 1085 3.40 -1.23 -32.18
CA VAL A 1085 2.36 -0.40 -32.82
C VAL A 1085 1.00 -0.66 -32.17
N ASN A 1086 0.67 -1.93 -31.87
CA ASN A 1086 -0.56 -2.27 -31.14
C ASN A 1086 -0.57 -1.76 -29.70
N GLU A 1087 0.55 -1.80 -28.97
CA GLU A 1087 0.64 -1.18 -27.63
C GLU A 1087 0.49 0.34 -27.69
N TYR A 1088 1.16 1.01 -28.64
CA TYR A 1088 1.07 2.46 -28.82
C TYR A 1088 -0.37 2.93 -29.13
N TYR A 1089 -1.11 2.19 -29.96
CA TYR A 1089 -2.51 2.52 -30.25
C TYR A 1089 -3.48 2.15 -29.12
N LYS A 1090 -3.13 1.16 -28.29
CA LYS A 1090 -3.93 0.76 -27.11
C LYS A 1090 -3.85 1.80 -25.99
N GLU A 1091 -2.71 2.45 -25.83
CA GLU A 1091 -2.54 3.59 -24.90
C GLU A 1091 -3.24 4.88 -25.37
N LEU A 1092 -3.54 5.00 -26.66
CA LEU A 1092 -4.23 6.16 -27.25
C LEU A 1092 -5.77 6.10 -27.13
N VAL A 1093 -6.33 4.96 -26.71
CA VAL A 1093 -7.78 4.69 -26.65
C VAL A 1093 -8.27 4.37 -25.22
N GLN A 1094 -7.38 4.36 -24.22
CA GLN A 1094 -7.72 4.43 -22.79
C GLN A 1094 -7.67 5.88 -22.31
#